data_AF-A0A6C0H3X9-F1
#
_entry.id   AF-A0A6C0H3X9-F1
#
_cell.length_a   1.000
_cell.length_b   1.000
_cell.length_c   1.000
_cell.angle_alpha   90.00
_cell.angle_beta   90.00
_cell.angle_gamma   90.00
#
_symmetry.space_group_name_H-M   'P 1'
#
loop_
_entity.id
_entity.type
_entity.pdbx_description
1 polymer ?
#
loop_
_entity_poly.entity_id
_entity_poly.type
_entity_poly.pdbx_seq_one_letter_code
_entity_poly.pdbx_strand_id
1 'polypeptide(L)'
;MVEEQTIEYWCDMMVKTYNASILDNFPTSLKLSLQEEAKQCVESKPNPNYHKSFFGLIKKKKNRNVLMRLINNYVRSKQIESPTIDFIGGPHTLTLHWSAKYNKIIYIFGEYHRNAVCDYDNMILVEDFIRLLFRRSSAFIDCFLEIQMHTKGKYDHRLYREQIDRIDNLRNQNVKCVDSSRRQENRECDNRRVHFIDIRQNSQTTKEGLNNMNSSLILWHYLEIYINEQGMMGDKINDTIVSVFMFIFIDYTTKFTVDFILYGSKETYEAFYEKEIETHKLLNHELSKSTEESKIREFAKEEFVKKRDAFISISYKIRTYLTKCSDENLIYDFYKLSVDDYSNFCWYLKEFQYILIKFNSILVDIYTLARMFKKFELNHTRNTRKTDEPKEPHNIIMYSGDAHSERVRHFLDKKLEFEVISESKGDPRLDFCVDIRHFEQPFFSSWPPKKMPRIEVKPTSEEMLPSDFQIQREPMSEEMLSNPKFEIEPTSEEMLLSDFQIQTTSMNEIDEETELDVLKYQGMLIYKGSDLDFINRSGIRNNDMILSNIDITFYPEQIGSYTYLYDYTYRKTKTYNADYKGLVRINNSIHSEALIRRFPFLENLKHVDYVMLFLSVQKALESKFITHESNIVIDISTSYNIKNESECIPKLVECYEKIGFRKMFPEHYEDAIKRIVKGSHHYIPMIGTVENIIESWDTFSNLSVLLELFLSSTNV
;
A
#
# COMPACT_ATOMS: atom_id res chain seq x y z
N MET A 1 32.66 23.98 33.70
CA MET A 1 33.47 24.49 32.59
C MET A 1 33.52 23.41 31.54
N VAL A 2 32.98 23.65 30.34
CA VAL A 2 33.14 22.73 29.21
C VAL A 2 34.57 22.94 28.69
N GLU A 3 35.39 21.89 28.63
CA GLU A 3 36.73 21.99 28.04
C GLU A 3 36.59 22.50 26.60
N GLU A 4 37.32 23.57 26.25
CA GLU A 4 37.35 24.07 24.88
C GLU A 4 37.87 22.98 23.95
N GLN A 5 37.02 22.57 23.01
CA GLN A 5 37.36 21.54 22.04
C GLN A 5 38.24 22.14 20.93
N THR A 6 39.26 21.39 20.49
CA THR A 6 40.20 21.87 19.47
C THR A 6 39.58 21.84 18.06
N ILE A 7 40.21 22.54 17.11
CA ILE A 7 39.78 22.54 15.70
C ILE A 7 39.87 21.12 15.10
N GLU A 8 40.88 20.35 15.49
CA GLU A 8 41.08 18.97 15.05
C GLU A 8 39.89 18.09 15.45
N TYR A 9 39.41 18.24 16.69
CA TYR A 9 38.22 17.53 17.16
C TYR A 9 37.02 17.81 16.25
N TRP A 10 36.75 19.08 15.94
CA TRP A 10 35.60 19.44 15.12
C TRP A 10 35.73 19.00 13.66
N CYS A 11 36.95 19.01 13.11
CA CYS A 11 37.25 18.43 11.80
C CYS A 11 36.93 16.93 11.78
N ASP A 12 37.43 16.19 12.77
CA ASP A 12 37.17 14.76 12.90
C ASP A 12 35.68 14.47 13.06
N MET A 13 34.97 15.29 13.83
CA MET A 13 33.53 15.16 14.01
C MET A 13 32.74 15.40 12.72
N MET A 14 33.08 16.43 11.94
CA MET A 14 32.46 16.69 10.64
C MET A 14 32.69 15.54 9.67
N VAL A 15 33.90 14.97 9.67
CA VAL A 15 34.27 13.84 8.80
C VAL A 15 33.62 12.53 9.25
N LYS A 16 33.43 12.34 10.56
CA LYS A 16 32.77 11.17 11.12
C LYS A 16 31.27 11.18 10.81
N THR A 17 30.62 12.31 11.08
CA THR A 17 29.15 12.44 11.06
C THR A 17 28.59 12.89 9.73
N TYR A 18 29.43 13.46 8.85
CA TYR A 18 28.99 14.09 7.61
C TYR A 18 27.86 15.11 7.87
N ASN A 19 28.02 15.95 8.89
CA ASN A 19 27.13 17.06 9.18
C ASN A 19 27.90 18.39 9.13
N ALA A 20 27.61 19.22 8.13
CA ALA A 20 28.29 20.49 7.93
C ALA A 20 27.81 21.61 8.88
N SER A 21 26.74 21.41 9.66
CA SER A 21 26.37 22.37 10.72
C SER A 21 27.44 22.49 11.81
N ILE A 22 28.30 21.48 11.95
CA ILE A 22 29.49 21.52 12.81
C ILE A 22 30.40 22.72 12.49
N LEU A 23 30.35 23.22 11.25
CA LEU A 23 31.07 24.43 10.87
C LEU A 23 30.71 25.61 11.76
N ASP A 24 29.51 25.71 12.34
CA ASP A 24 29.16 26.82 13.23
C ASP A 24 30.17 27.02 14.39
N ASN A 25 30.86 25.95 14.81
CA ASN A 25 31.90 25.97 15.85
C ASN A 25 33.30 26.41 15.38
N PHE A 26 33.49 26.69 14.08
CA PHE A 26 34.80 27.02 13.50
C PHE A 26 35.06 28.54 13.50
N PRO A 27 36.35 28.97 13.56
CA PRO A 27 36.72 30.35 13.28
C PRO A 27 36.29 30.79 11.87
N THR A 28 35.89 32.06 11.71
CA THR A 28 35.39 32.61 10.44
C THR A 28 36.36 32.42 9.27
N SER A 29 37.66 32.58 9.49
CA SER A 29 38.68 32.39 8.44
C SER A 29 38.68 30.96 7.90
N LEU A 30 38.63 29.96 8.78
CA LEU A 30 38.62 28.55 8.40
C LEU A 30 37.30 28.16 7.73
N LYS A 31 36.16 28.70 8.20
CA LYS A 31 34.87 28.57 7.51
C LYS A 31 35.01 29.01 6.05
N LEU A 32 35.45 30.25 5.81
CA LEU A 32 35.61 30.80 4.45
C LEU A 32 36.55 29.97 3.57
N SER A 33 37.67 29.48 4.11
CA SER A 33 38.59 28.62 3.37
C SER A 33 37.94 27.29 2.93
N LEU A 34 37.22 26.62 3.84
CA LEU A 34 36.51 25.38 3.52
C LEU A 34 35.37 25.60 2.52
N GLN A 35 34.71 26.76 2.59
CA GLN A 35 33.65 27.13 1.66
C GLN A 35 34.17 27.35 0.24
N GLU A 36 35.28 28.08 0.10
CA GLU A 36 35.91 28.30 -1.20
C GLU A 36 36.39 26.98 -1.83
N GLU A 37 37.00 26.11 -1.03
CA GLU A 37 37.41 24.79 -1.49
C GLU A 37 36.21 23.91 -1.90
N ALA A 38 35.15 23.88 -1.09
CA ALA A 38 33.93 23.14 -1.40
C ALA A 38 33.26 23.66 -2.69
N LYS A 39 33.22 24.98 -2.89
CA LYS A 39 32.70 25.62 -4.09
C LYS A 39 33.52 25.20 -5.32
N GLN A 40 34.85 25.29 -5.24
CA GLN A 40 35.73 24.85 -6.31
C GLN A 40 35.56 23.37 -6.64
N CYS A 41 35.43 22.49 -5.65
CA CYS A 41 35.19 21.06 -5.86
C CYS A 41 33.84 20.76 -6.52
N VAL A 42 32.78 21.49 -6.19
CA VAL A 42 31.43 21.26 -6.75
C VAL A 42 31.29 21.87 -8.15
N GLU A 43 31.89 23.04 -8.39
CA GLU A 43 31.76 23.78 -9.65
C GLU A 43 32.78 23.34 -10.72
N SER A 44 33.99 22.95 -10.31
CA SER A 44 34.96 22.44 -11.28
C SER A 44 34.50 21.09 -11.82
N LYS A 45 34.41 20.97 -13.16
CA LYS A 45 34.41 19.64 -13.78
C LYS A 45 35.61 18.90 -13.20
N PRO A 46 35.46 17.66 -12.70
CA PRO A 46 36.51 16.97 -11.96
C PRO A 46 37.79 16.98 -12.78
N ASN A 47 38.71 17.86 -12.44
CA ASN A 47 40.00 17.96 -13.10
C ASN A 47 40.89 16.93 -12.40
N PRO A 48 41.21 15.79 -13.04
CA PRO A 48 41.94 14.70 -12.39
C PRO A 48 43.34 15.11 -11.88
N ASN A 49 43.84 16.30 -12.27
CA ASN A 49 45.18 16.78 -11.94
C ASN A 49 45.24 17.79 -10.77
N TYR A 50 44.13 18.23 -10.17
CA TYR A 50 44.10 19.38 -9.25
C TYR A 50 44.23 19.07 -7.73
N HIS A 51 44.56 17.82 -7.34
CA HIS A 51 44.53 17.40 -5.92
C HIS A 51 45.79 17.68 -5.10
N LYS A 52 46.41 18.87 -5.20
CA LYS A 52 47.67 19.18 -4.47
C LYS A 52 47.61 20.25 -3.37
N SER A 53 46.48 20.90 -3.06
CA SER A 53 46.40 21.91 -1.98
C SER A 53 45.47 21.51 -0.81
N PHE A 54 45.79 22.06 0.37
CA PHE A 54 45.18 21.98 1.71
C PHE A 54 44.95 20.57 2.33
N PHE A 55 44.40 19.59 1.61
CA PHE A 55 44.18 18.23 2.12
C PHE A 55 45.46 17.38 2.33
N GLY A 56 46.67 17.95 2.14
CA GLY A 56 47.93 17.30 2.46
C GLY A 56 48.08 16.86 3.93
N LEU A 57 47.32 17.47 4.84
CA LEU A 57 47.27 17.12 6.26
C LEU A 57 46.29 15.98 6.58
N ILE A 58 45.25 15.76 5.77
CA ILE A 58 44.31 14.65 5.92
C ILE A 58 44.81 13.49 5.05
N LYS A 59 45.79 12.75 5.57
CA LYS A 59 46.52 11.68 4.87
C LYS A 59 45.60 10.67 4.14
N LYS A 60 45.98 10.41 2.88
CA LYS A 60 45.52 9.37 1.91
C LYS A 60 44.19 9.64 1.15
N LYS A 61 44.32 10.37 0.03
CA LYS A 61 43.65 10.21 -1.29
C LYS A 61 42.28 9.48 -1.30
N LYS A 62 41.26 10.02 -0.64
CA LYS A 62 39.87 9.74 -1.01
C LYS A 62 39.22 11.06 -1.41
N ASN A 63 38.67 11.12 -2.62
CA ASN A 63 37.91 12.26 -3.09
C ASN A 63 36.67 12.42 -2.20
N ARG A 64 36.49 13.58 -1.56
CA ARG A 64 35.43 13.83 -0.58
C ARG A 64 34.25 14.63 -1.14
N ASN A 65 33.73 14.18 -2.27
CA ASN A 65 32.72 14.91 -3.04
C ASN A 65 31.41 15.12 -2.26
N VAL A 66 30.97 14.12 -1.50
CA VAL A 66 29.76 14.20 -0.68
C VAL A 66 29.95 15.25 0.40
N LEU A 67 31.05 15.18 1.15
CA LEU A 67 31.31 16.17 2.20
C LEU A 67 31.39 17.60 1.65
N MET A 68 32.09 17.82 0.53
CA MET A 68 32.16 19.14 -0.11
C MET A 68 30.78 19.65 -0.53
N ARG A 69 29.92 18.76 -1.04
CA ARG A 69 28.54 19.14 -1.39
C ARG A 69 27.73 19.54 -0.16
N LEU A 70 27.88 18.83 0.96
CA LEU A 70 27.20 19.15 2.21
C LEU A 70 27.66 20.51 2.78
N ILE A 71 28.95 20.82 2.69
CA ILE A 71 29.50 22.15 3.03
C ILE A 71 28.87 23.22 2.14
N ASN A 72 28.82 23.02 0.83
CA ASN A 72 28.18 23.98 -0.08
C ASN A 72 26.68 24.16 0.23
N ASN A 73 25.97 23.08 0.55
CA ASN A 73 24.56 23.13 0.98
C ASN A 73 24.40 23.96 2.27
N TYR A 74 25.30 23.79 3.24
CA TYR A 74 25.33 24.59 4.46
C TYR A 74 25.52 26.08 4.18
N VAL A 75 26.44 26.45 3.27
CA VAL A 75 26.63 27.88 2.90
C VAL A 75 25.37 28.45 2.30
N ARG A 76 24.78 27.73 1.34
CA ARG A 76 23.58 28.17 0.63
C ARG A 76 22.39 28.28 1.57
N SER A 77 22.24 27.37 2.53
CA SER A 77 21.15 27.43 3.50
C SER A 77 21.25 28.62 4.47
N LYS A 78 22.46 29.15 4.71
CA LYS A 78 22.65 30.40 5.47
C LYS A 78 22.40 31.66 4.62
N GLN A 79 22.39 31.55 3.30
CA GLN A 79 22.16 32.67 2.37
C GLN A 79 20.70 32.77 1.90
N ILE A 80 20.00 31.64 1.85
CA ILE A 80 18.62 31.54 1.39
C ILE A 80 17.75 31.35 2.62
N GLU A 81 16.88 32.32 2.91
CA GLU A 81 15.79 32.11 3.87
C GLU A 81 14.98 30.90 3.43
N SER A 82 15.08 29.82 4.20
CA SER A 82 14.21 28.67 4.01
C SER A 82 12.84 29.02 4.57
N PRO A 83 11.75 28.74 3.84
CA PRO A 83 10.42 28.97 4.39
C PRO A 83 10.33 28.19 5.71
N THR A 84 9.91 28.89 6.76
CA THR A 84 9.57 28.26 8.03
C THR A 84 8.33 27.43 7.79
N ILE A 85 8.36 26.16 8.15
CA ILE A 85 7.22 25.25 8.01
C ILE A 85 6.65 25.08 9.41
N ASP A 86 5.35 25.27 9.59
CA ASP A 86 4.75 25.15 10.92
C ASP A 86 4.29 23.73 11.19
N PHE A 87 3.76 23.06 10.18
CA PHE A 87 3.18 21.72 10.30
C PHE A 87 3.67 20.78 9.21
N ILE A 88 3.84 19.50 9.56
CA ILE A 88 4.06 18.43 8.58
C ILE A 88 2.82 17.54 8.54
N GLY A 89 2.22 17.44 7.35
CA GLY A 89 1.06 16.62 7.06
C GLY A 89 1.38 15.16 6.80
N GLY A 90 0.58 14.28 7.41
CA GLY A 90 0.65 12.84 7.35
C GLY A 90 1.04 12.15 8.67
N PRO A 91 2.22 12.42 9.25
CA PRO A 91 2.62 11.80 10.50
C PRO A 91 1.75 12.27 11.66
N HIS A 92 1.46 11.36 12.59
CA HIS A 92 0.77 11.62 13.84
C HIS A 92 1.75 11.99 14.96
N THR A 93 2.95 11.40 14.96
CA THR A 93 3.98 11.68 15.98
C THR A 93 5.32 12.01 15.33
N LEU A 94 6.07 12.90 15.96
CA LEU A 94 7.45 13.22 15.59
C LEU A 94 8.28 13.40 16.86
N THR A 95 9.44 12.77 16.92
CA THR A 95 10.40 12.95 18.02
C THR A 95 11.81 13.15 17.49
N LEU A 96 12.56 14.05 18.11
CA LEU A 96 13.98 14.27 17.89
C LEU A 96 14.79 13.70 19.07
N HIS A 97 15.66 12.74 18.78
CA HIS A 97 16.54 12.08 19.75
C HIS A 97 17.99 12.43 19.49
N TRP A 98 18.76 12.57 20.57
CA TRP A 98 20.19 12.86 20.52
C TRP A 98 20.99 11.95 21.46
N SER A 99 22.17 11.52 21.03
CA SER A 99 23.15 10.91 21.92
C SER A 99 24.57 11.40 21.64
N ALA A 100 25.18 12.00 22.66
CA ALA A 100 26.59 12.37 22.64
C ALA A 100 27.51 11.14 22.53
N LYS A 101 27.17 10.03 23.20
CA LYS A 101 27.92 8.77 23.15
C LYS A 101 28.02 8.25 21.71
N TYR A 102 26.89 8.23 21.01
CA TYR A 102 26.83 7.71 19.63
C TYR A 102 27.17 8.76 18.57
N ASN A 103 27.15 10.05 18.92
CA ASN A 103 27.18 11.15 17.96
C ASN A 103 26.08 10.97 16.91
N LYS A 104 24.83 10.81 17.34
CA LYS A 104 23.69 10.51 16.44
C LYS A 104 22.51 11.42 16.74
N ILE A 105 21.95 12.01 15.69
CA ILE A 105 20.67 12.73 15.69
C ILE A 105 19.64 11.86 14.96
N ILE A 106 18.48 11.61 15.58
CA ILE A 106 17.44 10.72 15.03
C ILE A 106 16.09 11.42 15.08
N TYR A 107 15.50 11.68 13.91
CA TYR A 107 14.10 12.09 13.78
C TYR A 107 13.24 10.85 13.50
N ILE A 108 12.18 10.64 14.26
CA ILE A 108 11.27 9.48 14.13
C ILE A 108 9.84 9.97 13.94
N PHE A 109 9.31 9.75 12.75
CA PHE A 109 7.93 9.99 12.34
C PHE A 109 7.09 8.73 12.52
N GLY A 110 5.95 8.83 13.19
CA GLY A 110 4.95 7.75 13.32
C GLY A 110 3.66 8.10 12.59
N GLU A 111 3.14 7.19 11.76
CA GLU A 111 1.87 7.34 11.02
C GLU A 111 0.83 6.28 11.43
N TYR A 112 -0.47 6.56 11.24
CA TYR A 112 -1.54 5.56 11.39
C TYR A 112 -1.99 4.91 10.07
N HIS A 113 -1.18 5.01 9.00
CA HIS A 113 -1.49 4.51 7.66
C HIS A 113 -2.83 5.03 7.15
N ARG A 114 -3.00 6.36 7.22
CA ARG A 114 -4.22 7.04 6.78
C ARG A 114 -3.85 8.16 5.82
N ASN A 115 -4.55 8.21 4.69
CA ASN A 115 -4.45 9.28 3.70
C ASN A 115 -5.03 10.64 4.16
N ALA A 116 -5.36 10.76 5.43
CA ALA A 116 -5.88 12.00 5.97
C ALA A 116 -4.77 13.06 6.06
N VAL A 117 -5.16 14.30 5.81
CA VAL A 117 -4.32 15.50 5.78
C VAL A 117 -5.01 16.53 6.66
N CYS A 118 -4.28 17.22 7.53
CA CYS A 118 -4.86 18.36 8.25
C CYS A 118 -4.97 19.58 7.32
N ASP A 119 -5.79 20.56 7.69
CA ASP A 119 -5.92 21.82 6.96
C ASP A 119 -5.37 22.96 7.83
N TYR A 120 -4.05 23.04 7.93
CA TYR A 120 -3.37 24.15 8.61
C TYR A 120 -2.64 25.02 7.59
N ASP A 121 -2.65 26.33 7.84
CA ASP A 121 -1.78 27.26 7.12
C ASP A 121 -0.31 26.84 7.28
N ASN A 122 0.48 27.09 6.24
CA ASN A 122 1.91 26.83 6.24
C ASN A 122 2.31 25.36 6.57
N MET A 123 1.43 24.43 6.18
CA MET A 123 1.67 22.99 6.23
C MET A 123 2.33 22.49 4.94
N ILE A 124 3.12 21.43 5.06
CA ILE A 124 3.67 20.67 3.93
C ILE A 124 3.45 19.16 4.16
N LEU A 125 3.12 18.42 3.11
CA LEU A 125 3.04 16.96 3.20
C LEU A 125 4.42 16.36 3.47
N VAL A 126 4.48 15.26 4.22
CA VAL A 126 5.76 14.65 4.64
C VAL A 126 6.61 14.16 3.46
N GLU A 127 6.00 13.71 2.37
CA GLU A 127 6.72 13.35 1.15
C GLU A 127 7.44 14.55 0.53
N ASP A 128 6.79 15.71 0.52
CA ASP A 128 7.37 16.95 0.05
C ASP A 128 8.40 17.51 1.02
N PHE A 129 8.15 17.40 2.32
CA PHE A 129 9.10 17.76 3.38
C PHE A 129 10.39 16.96 3.25
N ILE A 130 10.31 15.63 3.19
CA ILE A 130 11.46 14.74 3.09
C ILE A 130 12.22 15.00 1.79
N ARG A 131 11.51 15.23 0.68
CA ARG A 131 12.12 15.60 -0.61
C ARG A 131 12.87 16.94 -0.53
N LEU A 132 12.28 17.95 0.11
CA LEU A 132 12.89 19.26 0.32
C LEU A 132 14.14 19.15 1.21
N LEU A 133 14.03 18.39 2.30
CA LEU A 133 15.10 18.13 3.24
C LEU A 133 16.29 17.48 2.55
N PHE A 134 16.08 16.44 1.73
CA PHE A 134 17.18 15.80 1.01
C PHE A 134 17.89 16.71 0.00
N ARG A 135 17.17 17.66 -0.61
CA ARG A 135 17.75 18.60 -1.56
C ARG A 135 18.62 19.66 -0.88
N ARG A 136 18.21 20.11 0.31
CA ARG A 136 18.81 21.27 0.99
C ARG A 136 19.66 20.94 2.20
N SER A 137 19.60 19.71 2.71
CA SER A 137 20.31 19.31 3.92
C SER A 137 21.82 19.53 3.81
N SER A 138 22.38 20.07 4.89
CA SER A 138 23.83 20.16 5.17
C SER A 138 24.39 18.88 5.81
N ALA A 139 23.57 17.85 5.95
CA ALA A 139 23.94 16.58 6.55
C ALA A 139 23.69 15.39 5.61
N PHE A 140 24.54 14.36 5.68
CA PHE A 140 24.28 13.09 5.03
C PHE A 140 23.23 12.31 5.80
N ILE A 141 22.10 12.00 5.15
CA ILE A 141 20.94 11.43 5.82
C ILE A 141 20.81 9.93 5.54
N ASP A 142 20.73 9.13 6.60
CA ASP A 142 20.27 7.74 6.54
C ASP A 142 18.75 7.73 6.80
N CYS A 143 17.96 7.50 5.75
CA CYS A 143 16.51 7.51 5.80
C CYS A 143 15.94 6.09 5.81
N PHE A 144 15.19 5.75 6.84
CA PHE A 144 14.55 4.46 7.04
C PHE A 144 13.05 4.63 6.76
N LEU A 145 12.54 3.91 5.77
CA LEU A 145 11.15 4.00 5.33
C LEU A 145 10.49 2.63 5.45
N GLU A 146 9.24 2.58 5.92
CA GLU A 146 8.39 1.38 5.90
C GLU A 146 7.95 1.03 4.48
N ILE A 147 8.92 0.59 3.69
CA ILE A 147 8.76 0.06 2.34
C ILE A 147 9.23 -1.38 2.33
N GLN A 148 8.62 -2.20 1.48
CA GLN A 148 8.95 -3.62 1.37
C GLN A 148 10.40 -3.84 0.95
N MET A 149 10.97 -4.91 1.51
CA MET A 149 12.31 -5.37 1.21
C MET A 149 12.50 -5.69 -0.28
N HIS A 150 13.73 -5.45 -0.71
CA HIS A 150 14.20 -5.80 -2.05
C HIS A 150 15.59 -6.41 -1.97
N THR A 151 15.70 -7.71 -2.26
CA THR A 151 16.94 -8.47 -2.06
C THR A 151 17.81 -8.54 -3.32
N LYS A 152 17.22 -8.61 -4.52
CA LYS A 152 17.91 -8.71 -5.82
C LYS A 152 17.02 -8.16 -6.93
N GLY A 153 17.62 -7.77 -8.06
CA GLY A 153 16.90 -7.37 -9.28
C GLY A 153 16.70 -5.86 -9.44
N LYS A 154 15.89 -5.47 -10.43
CA LYS A 154 15.35 -4.10 -10.57
C LYS A 154 14.01 -4.06 -9.86
N TYR A 155 13.77 -3.09 -8.98
CA TYR A 155 12.45 -2.93 -8.35
C TYR A 155 11.34 -2.92 -9.41
N ASP A 156 10.29 -3.74 -9.25
CA ASP A 156 9.19 -3.74 -10.23
C ASP A 156 8.26 -2.56 -9.93
N HIS A 157 8.50 -1.45 -10.60
CA HIS A 157 7.69 -0.24 -10.46
C HIS A 157 6.23 -0.43 -10.91
N ARG A 158 5.89 -1.52 -11.60
CA ARG A 158 4.51 -1.77 -12.06
C ARG A 158 3.59 -2.25 -10.95
N LEU A 159 4.12 -2.97 -9.96
CA LEU A 159 3.31 -3.46 -8.83
C LEU A 159 2.78 -2.35 -7.92
N TYR A 160 3.22 -1.11 -8.11
CA TYR A 160 3.01 -0.02 -7.15
C TYR A 160 2.39 1.23 -7.78
N ARG A 161 1.79 1.13 -8.98
CA ARG A 161 1.14 2.28 -9.65
C ARG A 161 -0.29 2.55 -9.18
N GLU A 162 -0.94 1.59 -8.54
CA GLU A 162 -2.38 1.63 -8.25
C GLU A 162 -2.69 1.97 -6.78
N GLN A 163 -1.67 2.16 -5.93
CA GLN A 163 -1.89 2.44 -4.51
C GLN A 163 -1.78 3.94 -4.21
N ILE A 164 -2.83 4.46 -3.56
CA ILE A 164 -3.03 5.88 -3.24
C ILE A 164 -2.43 6.21 -1.85
N ASP A 165 -1.71 5.29 -1.19
CA ASP A 165 -1.19 5.54 0.16
C ASP A 165 0.05 6.45 0.15
N ARG A 166 0.17 7.31 1.16
CA ARG A 166 1.30 8.25 1.34
C ARG A 166 2.63 7.52 1.47
N ILE A 167 2.65 6.37 2.13
CA ILE A 167 3.84 5.51 2.21
C ILE A 167 4.29 5.07 0.82
N ASP A 168 3.35 4.82 -0.10
CA ASP A 168 3.68 4.47 -1.48
C ASP A 168 4.20 5.67 -2.27
N ASN A 169 3.72 6.89 -2.01
CA ASN A 169 4.33 8.11 -2.55
C ASN A 169 5.78 8.27 -2.07
N LEU A 170 6.04 8.12 -0.77
CA LEU A 170 7.39 8.13 -0.21
C LEU A 170 8.27 7.03 -0.83
N ARG A 171 7.71 5.83 -1.03
CA ARG A 171 8.36 4.71 -1.71
C ARG A 171 8.73 5.09 -3.13
N ASN A 172 7.79 5.54 -3.94
CA ASN A 172 7.97 5.86 -5.36
C ASN A 172 9.00 6.98 -5.56
N GLN A 173 9.04 7.97 -4.67
CA GLN A 173 10.04 9.04 -4.73
C GLN A 173 11.46 8.55 -4.39
N ASN A 174 11.59 7.52 -3.55
CA ASN A 174 12.87 7.12 -2.96
C ASN A 174 13.38 5.74 -3.40
N VAL A 175 12.57 4.93 -4.09
CA VAL A 175 12.92 3.58 -4.54
C VAL A 175 14.17 3.55 -5.41
N LYS A 176 14.40 4.58 -6.22
CA LYS A 176 15.63 4.74 -7.03
C LYS A 176 16.89 4.89 -6.18
N CYS A 177 16.75 5.36 -4.94
CA CYS A 177 17.82 5.42 -3.96
C CYS A 177 17.91 4.16 -3.09
N VAL A 178 16.93 3.26 -3.16
CA VAL A 178 16.99 1.91 -2.59
C VAL A 178 17.70 0.95 -3.55
N ASP A 179 17.28 0.93 -4.82
CA ASP A 179 17.80 0.05 -5.88
C ASP A 179 19.29 0.32 -6.14
N SER A 180 20.15 -0.68 -5.88
CA SER A 180 21.60 -0.53 -5.99
C SER A 180 22.07 -0.19 -7.42
N SER A 181 21.33 -0.60 -8.45
CA SER A 181 21.67 -0.35 -9.85
C SER A 181 21.42 1.11 -10.24
N ARG A 182 20.27 1.67 -9.87
CA ARG A 182 19.86 3.06 -10.20
C ARG A 182 20.48 4.10 -9.28
N ARG A 183 20.76 3.70 -8.05
CA ARG A 183 21.30 4.55 -6.99
C ARG A 183 22.61 5.24 -7.35
N GLN A 184 23.46 4.61 -8.17
CA GLN A 184 24.74 5.20 -8.58
C GLN A 184 24.60 6.22 -9.71
N GLU A 185 23.53 6.13 -10.50
CA GLU A 185 23.27 7.01 -11.64
C GLU A 185 22.49 8.26 -11.23
N ASN A 186 21.85 8.24 -10.07
CA ASN A 186 20.97 9.29 -9.61
C ASN A 186 21.63 10.20 -8.56
N ARG A 187 22.00 11.42 -9.00
CA ARG A 187 22.62 12.45 -8.13
C ARG A 187 21.76 12.87 -6.94
N GLU A 188 20.44 12.68 -6.98
CA GLU A 188 19.58 12.98 -5.83
C GLU A 188 19.90 12.06 -4.64
N CYS A 189 20.48 10.88 -4.90
CA CYS A 189 20.84 9.92 -3.86
C CYS A 189 22.22 10.18 -3.23
N ASP A 190 23.00 11.15 -3.73
CA ASP A 190 24.40 11.34 -3.30
C ASP A 190 24.52 11.79 -1.83
N ASN A 191 23.55 12.55 -1.32
CA ASN A 191 23.57 13.08 0.04
C ASN A 191 22.77 12.22 1.04
N ARG A 192 22.34 11.02 0.63
CA ARG A 192 21.49 10.17 1.46
C ARG A 192 21.62 8.69 1.16
N ARG A 193 21.47 7.84 2.17
CA ARG A 193 21.13 6.43 1.97
C ARG A 193 19.69 6.24 2.37
N VAL A 194 18.90 5.56 1.54
CA VAL A 194 17.56 5.13 1.98
C VAL A 194 17.51 3.62 2.14
N HIS A 195 16.73 3.21 3.12
CA HIS A 195 16.66 1.87 3.67
C HIS A 195 15.19 1.49 3.77
N PHE A 196 14.86 0.33 3.21
CA PHE A 196 13.64 -0.35 3.58
C PHE A 196 13.76 -0.82 5.03
N ILE A 197 12.66 -0.86 5.75
CA ILE A 197 12.59 -1.54 7.05
C ILE A 197 11.69 -2.77 7.03
N ASP A 198 10.69 -2.80 6.16
CA ASP A 198 9.75 -3.92 6.12
C ASP A 198 10.37 -5.14 5.45
N ILE A 199 10.85 -6.06 6.29
CA ILE A 199 11.45 -7.33 5.87
C ILE A 199 10.45 -8.49 5.84
N ARG A 200 9.16 -8.23 6.07
CA ARG A 200 8.11 -9.28 6.10
C ARG A 200 7.81 -9.81 4.70
N GLN A 201 7.91 -8.97 3.67
CA GLN A 201 7.61 -9.37 2.30
C GLN A 201 8.77 -9.02 1.38
N ASN A 202 9.08 -9.93 0.46
CA ASN A 202 10.02 -9.67 -0.62
C ASN A 202 9.24 -9.35 -1.89
N SER A 203 9.46 -8.15 -2.44
CA SER A 203 8.81 -7.67 -3.67
C SER A 203 8.96 -8.57 -4.90
N GLN A 204 9.96 -9.48 -4.94
CA GLN A 204 10.29 -10.24 -6.16
C GLN A 204 10.19 -11.76 -6.05
N THR A 205 10.23 -12.31 -4.84
CA THR A 205 10.27 -13.76 -4.69
C THR A 205 9.43 -14.20 -3.51
N THR A 206 8.56 -15.19 -3.75
CA THR A 206 7.88 -15.94 -2.68
C THR A 206 8.83 -16.87 -1.92
N LYS A 207 10.17 -16.81 -2.14
CA LYS A 207 11.10 -17.84 -1.65
C LYS A 207 12.21 -17.32 -0.71
N GLU A 208 12.73 -16.11 -0.88
CA GLU A 208 13.80 -15.58 -0.02
C GLU A 208 13.23 -14.51 0.94
N GLY A 209 12.99 -14.89 2.21
CA GLY A 209 12.49 -13.98 3.26
C GLY A 209 11.21 -14.44 3.97
N LEU A 210 10.61 -15.56 3.56
CA LEU A 210 9.54 -16.18 4.32
C LEU A 210 10.14 -16.81 5.59
N ASN A 211 9.97 -16.14 6.72
CA ASN A 211 10.00 -16.82 8.01
C ASN A 211 8.70 -17.63 8.17
N ASN A 212 8.64 -18.55 9.15
CA ASN A 212 7.47 -19.42 9.32
C ASN A 212 6.18 -18.59 9.56
N MET A 213 6.35 -17.42 10.17
CA MET A 213 5.26 -16.49 10.42
C MET A 213 4.69 -15.83 9.18
N ASN A 214 5.51 -15.44 8.20
CA ASN A 214 5.04 -14.84 6.95
C ASN A 214 4.23 -15.85 6.15
N SER A 215 4.68 -17.10 6.07
CA SER A 215 3.90 -18.18 5.45
C SER A 215 2.55 -18.35 6.15
N SER A 216 2.55 -18.35 7.49
CA SER A 216 1.33 -18.41 8.27
C SER A 216 0.41 -17.22 7.94
N LEU A 217 0.90 -15.98 8.00
CA LEU A 217 0.14 -14.76 7.72
C LEU A 217 -0.45 -14.72 6.31
N ILE A 218 0.29 -15.16 5.31
CA ILE A 218 -0.18 -15.24 3.92
C ILE A 218 -1.36 -16.21 3.83
N LEU A 219 -1.25 -17.39 4.45
CA LEU A 219 -2.32 -18.37 4.44
C LEU A 219 -3.56 -17.89 5.20
N TRP A 220 -3.36 -17.19 6.34
CA TRP A 220 -4.45 -16.56 7.07
C TRP A 220 -5.15 -15.47 6.27
N HIS A 221 -4.40 -14.69 5.48
CA HIS A 221 -4.98 -13.69 4.60
C HIS A 221 -5.84 -14.32 3.49
N TYR A 222 -5.40 -15.42 2.88
CA TYR A 222 -6.22 -16.17 1.93
C TYR A 222 -7.48 -16.73 2.57
N LEU A 223 -7.38 -17.23 3.80
CA LEU A 223 -8.55 -17.69 4.55
C LEU A 223 -9.53 -16.54 4.82
N GLU A 224 -9.03 -15.36 5.20
CA GLU A 224 -9.86 -14.17 5.44
C GLU A 224 -10.59 -13.70 4.18
N ILE A 225 -9.88 -13.58 3.05
CA ILE A 225 -10.49 -13.26 1.75
C ILE A 225 -11.61 -14.26 1.45
N TYR A 226 -11.32 -15.55 1.59
CA TYR A 226 -12.28 -16.60 1.29
C TYR A 226 -13.53 -16.55 2.19
N ILE A 227 -13.34 -16.35 3.50
CA ILE A 227 -14.44 -16.19 4.46
C ILE A 227 -15.30 -14.97 4.11
N ASN A 228 -14.67 -13.85 3.76
CA ASN A 228 -15.39 -12.62 3.41
C ASN A 228 -16.14 -12.74 2.08
N GLU A 229 -15.53 -13.35 1.05
CA GLU A 229 -16.12 -13.49 -0.28
C GLU A 229 -17.29 -14.47 -0.32
N GLN A 230 -17.25 -15.55 0.47
CA GLN A 230 -18.34 -16.53 0.47
C GLN A 230 -19.53 -16.11 1.34
N GLY A 231 -19.36 -15.08 2.18
CA GLY A 231 -20.33 -14.67 3.19
C GLY A 231 -20.46 -15.71 4.29
N MET A 232 -20.44 -15.30 5.56
CA MET A 232 -20.58 -16.20 6.72
C MET A 232 -21.94 -16.93 6.80
N MET A 233 -22.83 -16.79 5.82
CA MET A 233 -24.26 -17.10 5.88
C MET A 233 -24.71 -18.24 4.93
N GLY A 234 -23.80 -18.91 4.22
CA GLY A 234 -24.17 -20.11 3.49
C GLY A 234 -24.24 -21.33 4.42
N ASP A 235 -25.37 -22.03 4.47
CA ASP A 235 -25.61 -23.26 5.28
C ASP A 235 -24.63 -24.43 5.04
N LYS A 236 -23.60 -24.23 4.21
CA LYS A 236 -22.55 -25.20 3.95
C LYS A 236 -21.20 -24.52 3.98
N ILE A 237 -20.41 -24.84 5.00
CA ILE A 237 -18.95 -24.74 4.92
C ILE A 237 -18.54 -25.43 3.61
N ASN A 238 -17.92 -24.70 2.70
CA ASN A 238 -17.49 -25.28 1.42
C ASN A 238 -16.23 -26.12 1.65
N ASP A 239 -16.09 -27.26 0.97
CA ASP A 239 -14.90 -28.12 0.96
C ASP A 239 -13.60 -27.34 0.69
N THR A 240 -13.69 -26.17 0.03
CA THR A 240 -12.55 -25.27 -0.16
C THR A 240 -12.06 -24.63 1.16
N ILE A 241 -12.95 -24.19 2.06
CA ILE A 241 -12.57 -23.65 3.39
C ILE A 241 -11.80 -24.69 4.17
N VAL A 242 -12.34 -25.91 4.17
CA VAL A 242 -11.73 -27.07 4.79
C VAL A 242 -10.37 -27.36 4.16
N SER A 243 -10.26 -27.30 2.83
CA SER A 243 -8.99 -27.53 2.13
C SER A 243 -7.94 -26.48 2.49
N VAL A 244 -8.33 -25.21 2.64
CA VAL A 244 -7.45 -24.13 3.11
C VAL A 244 -7.03 -24.37 4.56
N PHE A 245 -7.95 -24.79 5.44
CA PHE A 245 -7.62 -25.17 6.81
C PHE A 245 -6.65 -26.35 6.87
N MET A 246 -6.93 -27.41 6.12
CA MET A 246 -6.04 -28.57 6.00
C MET A 246 -4.67 -28.15 5.50
N PHE A 247 -4.61 -27.26 4.51
CA PHE A 247 -3.34 -26.71 4.06
C PHE A 247 -2.64 -25.95 5.20
N ILE A 248 -3.34 -25.11 5.97
CA ILE A 248 -2.75 -24.39 7.11
C ILE A 248 -2.27 -25.33 8.21
N PHE A 249 -2.97 -26.43 8.50
CA PHE A 249 -2.61 -27.33 9.61
C PHE A 249 -1.65 -28.46 9.20
N ILE A 250 -1.60 -28.82 7.92
CA ILE A 250 -0.73 -29.87 7.38
C ILE A 250 0.56 -29.30 6.81
N ASP A 251 0.56 -28.05 6.34
CA ASP A 251 1.76 -27.48 5.73
C ASP A 251 2.94 -27.48 6.71
N TYR A 252 4.07 -27.97 6.23
CA TYR A 252 5.26 -28.14 7.06
C TYR A 252 5.82 -26.79 7.53
N THR A 253 5.55 -25.71 6.79
CA THR A 253 6.02 -24.37 7.17
C THR A 253 5.20 -23.74 8.29
N THR A 254 3.93 -24.09 8.40
CA THR A 254 3.05 -23.68 9.51
C THR A 254 3.09 -24.67 10.67
N LYS A 255 3.49 -25.92 10.44
CA LYS A 255 3.61 -26.97 11.47
C LYS A 255 4.34 -26.49 12.72
N PHE A 256 5.39 -25.67 12.60
CA PHE A 256 6.07 -25.15 13.79
C PHE A 256 5.21 -24.16 14.60
N THR A 257 4.49 -23.27 13.92
CA THR A 257 3.51 -22.36 14.54
C THR A 257 2.35 -23.16 15.14
N VAL A 258 1.88 -24.19 14.45
CA VAL A 258 0.80 -25.10 14.88
C VAL A 258 1.23 -25.97 16.07
N ASP A 259 2.43 -26.55 16.04
CA ASP A 259 3.00 -27.33 17.13
C ASP A 259 3.16 -26.45 18.37
N PHE A 260 3.54 -25.18 18.20
CA PHE A 260 3.49 -24.22 19.30
C PHE A 260 2.06 -23.99 19.79
N ILE A 261 1.08 -23.77 18.91
CA ILE A 261 -0.33 -23.58 19.29
C ILE A 261 -0.84 -24.77 20.10
N LEU A 262 -0.49 -25.98 19.66
CA LEU A 262 -0.97 -27.23 20.22
C LEU A 262 -0.23 -27.63 21.50
N TYR A 263 1.07 -27.36 21.63
CA TYR A 263 1.91 -27.95 22.67
C TYR A 263 2.79 -26.96 23.43
N GLY A 264 2.70 -25.67 23.12
CA GLY A 264 3.66 -24.68 23.58
C GLY A 264 3.62 -24.41 25.09
N SER A 265 4.74 -24.66 25.79
CA SER A 265 5.04 -24.10 27.11
C SER A 265 5.67 -22.70 27.00
N LYS A 266 5.89 -22.05 28.15
CA LYS A 266 6.68 -20.81 28.21
C LYS A 266 8.07 -20.98 27.59
N GLU A 267 8.76 -22.08 27.87
CA GLU A 267 10.10 -22.38 27.36
C GLU A 267 10.07 -22.59 25.84
N THR A 268 9.03 -23.23 25.32
CA THR A 268 8.87 -23.37 23.86
C THR A 268 8.59 -22.05 23.16
N TYR A 269 7.96 -21.08 23.84
CA TYR A 269 7.72 -19.74 23.28
C TYR A 269 9.03 -18.99 23.13
N GLU A 270 9.91 -19.10 24.12
CA GLU A 270 11.25 -18.52 24.06
C GLU A 270 12.07 -19.13 22.92
N ALA A 271 12.07 -20.47 22.81
CA ALA A 271 12.72 -21.16 21.70
C ALA A 271 12.12 -20.79 20.33
N PHE A 272 10.80 -20.56 20.27
CA PHE A 272 10.10 -20.17 19.04
C PHE A 272 10.61 -18.84 18.51
N TYR A 273 10.61 -17.76 19.31
CA TYR A 273 10.99 -16.45 18.81
C TYR A 273 12.50 -16.34 18.53
N GLU A 274 13.35 -17.00 19.34
CA GLU A 274 14.80 -17.03 19.08
C GLU A 274 15.08 -17.71 17.74
N LYS A 275 14.40 -18.84 17.46
CA LYS A 275 14.50 -19.51 16.16
C LYS A 275 14.04 -18.62 15.01
N GLU A 276 12.98 -17.84 15.18
CA GLU A 276 12.54 -16.88 14.14
C GLU A 276 13.60 -15.82 13.87
N ILE A 277 14.31 -15.32 14.89
CA ILE A 277 15.43 -14.38 14.69
C ILE A 277 16.61 -15.08 13.99
N GLU A 278 17.01 -16.26 14.47
CA GLU A 278 18.18 -16.99 13.98
C GLU A 278 18.03 -17.46 12.52
N THR A 279 16.85 -17.98 12.19
CA THR A 279 16.55 -18.51 10.86
C THR A 279 16.29 -17.42 9.83
N HIS A 280 15.94 -16.20 10.27
CA HIS A 280 15.76 -15.06 9.39
C HIS A 280 17.11 -14.51 8.88
N LYS A 281 17.62 -15.10 7.79
CA LYS A 281 18.95 -14.82 7.21
C LYS A 281 19.33 -13.34 7.12
N LEU A 282 18.44 -12.48 6.59
CA LEU A 282 18.75 -11.06 6.44
C LEU A 282 18.85 -10.34 7.78
N LEU A 283 17.86 -10.52 8.65
CA LEU A 283 17.86 -9.99 10.02
C LEU A 283 19.14 -10.39 10.76
N ASN A 284 19.47 -11.67 10.78
CA ASN A 284 20.66 -12.16 11.47
C ASN A 284 21.96 -11.56 10.88
N HIS A 285 22.03 -11.41 9.55
CA HIS A 285 23.15 -10.75 8.87
C HIS A 285 23.32 -9.27 9.25
N GLU A 286 22.22 -8.51 9.36
CA GLU A 286 22.30 -7.11 9.77
C GLU A 286 22.58 -6.98 11.26
N LEU A 287 21.99 -7.86 12.08
CA LEU A 287 22.16 -7.89 13.52
C LEU A 287 23.63 -8.17 13.90
N SER A 288 24.28 -9.13 13.24
CA SER A 288 25.70 -9.45 13.46
C SER A 288 26.66 -8.33 13.04
N LYS A 289 26.17 -7.29 12.35
CA LYS A 289 26.95 -6.12 11.94
C LYS A 289 26.65 -4.87 12.77
N SER A 290 25.70 -4.97 13.71
CA SER A 290 25.35 -3.90 14.62
C SER A 290 26.36 -3.80 15.76
N THR A 291 26.76 -2.58 16.13
CA THR A 291 27.56 -2.35 17.34
C THR A 291 26.76 -2.57 18.62
N GLU A 292 25.43 -2.68 18.53
CA GLU A 292 24.51 -2.82 19.65
C GLU A 292 23.74 -4.15 19.63
N GLU A 293 24.28 -5.19 18.98
CA GLU A 293 23.63 -6.50 18.84
C GLU A 293 23.07 -7.04 20.17
N SER A 294 23.89 -7.06 21.22
CA SER A 294 23.48 -7.61 22.53
C SER A 294 22.26 -6.91 23.11
N LYS A 295 22.24 -5.56 23.07
CA LYS A 295 21.13 -4.77 23.60
C LYS A 295 19.87 -4.91 22.74
N ILE A 296 20.03 -5.03 21.42
CA ILE A 296 18.92 -5.26 20.50
C ILE A 296 18.29 -6.63 20.76
N ARG A 297 19.09 -7.68 21.01
CA ARG A 297 18.58 -9.03 21.37
C ARG A 297 17.86 -9.02 22.70
N GLU A 298 18.42 -8.35 23.71
CA GLU A 298 17.77 -8.19 25.01
C GLU A 298 16.41 -7.48 24.87
N PHE A 299 16.36 -6.37 24.13
CA PHE A 299 15.14 -5.65 23.83
C PHE A 299 14.11 -6.51 23.08
N ALA A 300 14.56 -7.26 22.07
CA ALA A 300 13.70 -8.19 21.33
C ALA A 300 13.03 -9.18 22.28
N LYS A 301 13.82 -9.80 23.17
CA LYS A 301 13.31 -10.72 24.19
C LYS A 301 12.24 -10.07 25.06
N GLU A 302 12.45 -8.84 25.53
CA GLU A 302 11.46 -8.11 26.32
C GLU A 302 10.17 -7.87 25.55
N GLU A 303 10.25 -7.43 24.30
CA GLU A 303 9.08 -7.20 23.45
C GLU A 303 8.30 -8.50 23.16
N PHE A 304 9.00 -9.61 22.92
CA PHE A 304 8.36 -10.91 22.77
C PHE A 304 7.70 -11.37 24.06
N VAL A 305 8.34 -11.19 25.22
CA VAL A 305 7.75 -11.54 26.52
C VAL A 305 6.47 -10.75 26.79
N LYS A 306 6.40 -9.47 26.42
CA LYS A 306 5.17 -8.64 26.53
C LYS A 306 3.98 -9.19 25.73
N LYS A 307 4.22 -10.00 24.69
CA LYS A 307 3.18 -10.63 23.87
C LYS A 307 2.87 -12.08 24.23
N ARG A 308 3.71 -12.70 25.06
CA ARG A 308 3.65 -14.12 25.40
C ARG A 308 2.28 -14.56 25.90
N ASP A 309 1.74 -13.89 26.92
CA ASP A 309 0.55 -14.38 27.61
C ASP A 309 -0.70 -14.28 26.70
N ALA A 310 -0.80 -13.22 25.90
CA ALA A 310 -1.83 -13.09 24.87
C ALA A 310 -1.70 -14.20 23.81
N PHE A 311 -0.47 -14.46 23.35
CA PHE A 311 -0.16 -15.49 22.37
C PHE A 311 -0.51 -16.91 22.87
N ILE A 312 -0.14 -17.24 24.11
CA ILE A 312 -0.46 -18.52 24.75
C ILE A 312 -1.98 -18.64 24.96
N SER A 313 -2.63 -17.58 25.46
CA SER A 313 -4.07 -17.58 25.72
C SER A 313 -4.88 -17.85 24.46
N ILE A 314 -4.59 -17.15 23.37
CA ILE A 314 -5.32 -17.35 22.11
C ILE A 314 -5.05 -18.73 21.50
N SER A 315 -3.80 -19.21 21.62
CA SER A 315 -3.40 -20.54 21.14
C SER A 315 -4.15 -21.64 21.88
N TYR A 316 -4.29 -21.52 23.20
CA TYR A 316 -5.08 -22.44 24.01
C TYR A 316 -6.54 -22.47 23.57
N LYS A 317 -7.15 -21.31 23.33
CA LYS A 317 -8.54 -21.22 22.86
C LYS A 317 -8.71 -21.92 21.52
N ILE A 318 -7.86 -21.66 20.54
CA ILE A 318 -7.85 -22.36 19.24
C ILE A 318 -7.73 -23.87 19.46
N ARG A 319 -6.77 -24.30 20.30
CA ARG A 319 -6.54 -25.70 20.62
C ARG A 319 -7.78 -26.39 21.16
N THR A 320 -8.58 -25.74 22.03
CA THR A 320 -9.80 -26.37 22.58
C THR A 320 -10.80 -26.79 21.51
N TYR A 321 -10.87 -26.06 20.38
CA TYR A 321 -11.69 -26.45 19.24
C TYR A 321 -11.03 -27.55 18.43
N LEU A 322 -9.73 -27.45 18.18
CA LEU A 322 -8.98 -28.47 17.45
C LEU A 322 -9.02 -29.83 18.16
N THR A 323 -9.03 -29.87 19.50
CA THR A 323 -9.15 -31.12 20.26
C THR A 323 -10.53 -31.77 20.19
N LYS A 324 -11.57 -31.04 19.76
CA LYS A 324 -12.88 -31.63 19.46
C LYS A 324 -12.87 -32.38 18.11
N CYS A 325 -11.84 -32.15 17.30
CA CYS A 325 -11.64 -32.81 16.02
C CYS A 325 -10.66 -33.97 16.17
N SER A 326 -10.99 -35.14 15.65
CA SER A 326 -10.08 -36.28 15.58
C SER A 326 -9.03 -36.06 14.47
N ASP A 327 -7.77 -36.45 14.73
CA ASP A 327 -6.67 -36.26 13.77
C ASP A 327 -6.96 -36.90 12.40
N GLU A 328 -7.72 -38.01 12.36
CA GLU A 328 -8.04 -38.75 11.14
C GLU A 328 -9.25 -38.18 10.37
N ASN A 329 -10.11 -37.39 11.01
CA ASN A 329 -11.34 -36.85 10.43
C ASN A 329 -11.54 -35.35 10.71
N LEU A 330 -10.44 -34.58 10.80
CA LEU A 330 -10.46 -33.14 11.12
C LEU A 330 -11.54 -32.38 10.32
N ILE A 331 -11.65 -32.71 9.03
CA ILE A 331 -12.67 -32.20 8.10
C ILE A 331 -14.09 -32.47 8.59
N TYR A 332 -14.41 -33.74 8.83
CA TYR A 332 -15.75 -34.18 9.21
C TYR A 332 -16.14 -33.68 10.60
N ASP A 333 -15.17 -33.55 11.50
CA ASP A 333 -15.42 -33.04 12.84
C ASP A 333 -15.57 -31.51 12.86
N PHE A 334 -14.91 -30.78 11.94
CA PHE A 334 -15.21 -29.36 11.72
C PHE A 334 -16.65 -29.13 11.27
N TYR A 335 -17.18 -30.00 10.40
CA TYR A 335 -18.59 -29.96 9.99
C TYR A 335 -19.57 -30.26 11.12
N LYS A 336 -19.11 -30.83 12.25
CA LYS A 336 -19.95 -31.10 13.44
C LYS A 336 -19.94 -29.96 14.45
N LEU A 337 -19.10 -28.93 14.26
CA LEU A 337 -19.12 -27.77 15.15
C LEU A 337 -20.48 -27.08 15.03
N SER A 338 -21.02 -26.65 16.17
CA SER A 338 -22.18 -25.76 16.16
C SER A 338 -21.82 -24.45 15.44
N VAL A 339 -22.82 -23.72 14.94
CA VAL A 339 -22.62 -22.41 14.31
C VAL A 339 -21.88 -21.45 15.24
N ASP A 340 -22.19 -21.48 16.55
CA ASP A 340 -21.52 -20.68 17.57
C ASP A 340 -20.07 -21.12 17.80
N ASP A 341 -19.80 -22.42 17.89
CA ASP A 341 -18.43 -22.94 18.02
C ASP A 341 -17.57 -22.55 16.81
N TYR A 342 -18.12 -22.67 15.60
CA TYR A 342 -17.44 -22.29 14.36
C TYR A 342 -17.15 -20.78 14.33
N SER A 343 -18.14 -19.95 14.66
CA SER A 343 -18.00 -18.49 14.71
C SER A 343 -16.94 -18.06 15.72
N ASN A 344 -16.95 -18.66 16.92
CA ASN A 344 -15.94 -18.42 17.95
C ASN A 344 -14.55 -18.85 17.49
N PHE A 345 -14.43 -20.02 16.85
CA PHE A 345 -13.17 -20.49 16.29
C PHE A 345 -12.60 -19.51 15.26
N CYS A 346 -13.41 -19.08 14.28
CA CYS A 346 -13.01 -18.07 13.29
C CYS A 346 -12.59 -16.74 13.94
N TRP A 347 -13.30 -16.30 14.98
CA TRP A 347 -12.91 -15.12 15.75
C TRP A 347 -11.54 -15.30 16.42
N TYR A 348 -11.30 -16.45 17.07
CA TYR A 348 -10.00 -16.71 17.68
C TYR A 348 -8.85 -16.79 16.68
N LEU A 349 -9.12 -17.30 15.48
CA LEU A 349 -8.13 -17.30 14.40
C LEU A 349 -7.79 -15.88 13.92
N LYS A 350 -8.79 -15.01 13.80
CA LYS A 350 -8.57 -13.61 13.45
C LYS A 350 -7.75 -12.88 14.52
N GLU A 351 -8.06 -13.11 15.79
CA GLU A 351 -7.27 -12.58 16.92
C GLU A 351 -5.83 -13.13 16.90
N PHE A 352 -5.65 -14.42 16.60
CA PHE A 352 -4.33 -15.03 16.47
C PHE A 352 -3.52 -14.44 15.32
N GLN A 353 -4.15 -14.24 14.15
CA GLN A 353 -3.54 -13.53 13.02
C GLN A 353 -3.09 -12.13 13.44
N TYR A 354 -3.93 -11.37 14.13
CA TYR A 354 -3.58 -10.03 14.62
C TYR A 354 -2.40 -10.06 15.60
N ILE A 355 -2.35 -11.05 16.48
CA ILE A 355 -1.22 -11.28 17.39
C ILE A 355 0.05 -11.63 16.60
N LEU A 356 -0.04 -12.49 15.58
CA LEU A 356 1.08 -12.82 14.69
C LEU A 356 1.60 -11.60 13.92
N ILE A 357 0.72 -10.72 13.44
CA ILE A 357 1.12 -9.45 12.79
C ILE A 357 1.95 -8.61 13.76
N LYS A 358 1.47 -8.44 15.00
CA LYS A 358 2.19 -7.71 16.04
C LYS A 358 3.53 -8.37 16.39
N PHE A 359 3.56 -9.69 16.47
CA PHE A 359 4.78 -10.44 16.74
C PHE A 359 5.80 -10.25 15.61
N ASN A 360 5.39 -10.44 14.36
CA ASN A 360 6.24 -10.29 13.19
C ASN A 360 6.75 -8.84 13.01
N SER A 361 5.95 -7.86 13.44
CA SER A 361 6.36 -6.45 13.46
C SER A 361 7.57 -6.19 14.37
N ILE A 362 7.81 -7.02 15.40
CA ILE A 362 9.01 -6.91 16.25
C ILE A 362 10.26 -7.21 15.42
N LEU A 363 10.23 -8.19 14.51
CA LEU A 363 11.39 -8.53 13.66
C LEU A 363 11.80 -7.38 12.76
N VAL A 364 10.83 -6.63 12.23
CA VAL A 364 11.04 -5.39 11.45
C VAL A 364 11.78 -4.34 12.29
N ASP A 365 11.44 -4.20 13.57
CA ASP A 365 12.09 -3.22 14.44
C ASP A 365 13.50 -3.65 14.82
N ILE A 366 13.73 -4.94 15.10
CA ILE A 366 15.07 -5.48 15.34
C ILE A 366 15.97 -5.23 14.12
N TYR A 367 15.45 -5.47 12.90
CA TYR A 367 16.16 -5.18 11.66
C TYR A 367 16.50 -3.69 11.52
N THR A 368 15.53 -2.83 11.80
CA THR A 368 15.68 -1.37 11.74
C THR A 368 16.77 -0.89 12.70
N LEU A 369 16.69 -1.32 13.96
CA LEU A 369 17.67 -1.00 15.00
C LEU A 369 19.06 -1.53 14.63
N ALA A 370 19.16 -2.78 14.19
CA ALA A 370 20.43 -3.37 13.76
C ALA A 370 21.12 -2.51 12.69
N ARG A 371 20.34 -2.01 11.74
CA ARG A 371 20.84 -1.14 10.68
C ARG A 371 21.16 0.29 11.13
N MET A 372 20.42 0.89 12.05
CA MET A 372 20.72 2.22 12.61
C MET A 372 22.08 2.25 13.34
N PHE A 373 22.49 1.11 13.90
CA PHE A 373 23.73 0.92 14.64
C PHE A 373 24.76 0.05 13.89
N LYS A 374 24.57 -0.15 12.59
CA LYS A 374 25.51 -0.90 11.73
C LYS A 374 26.70 -0.07 11.29
N LYS A 375 27.84 -0.75 11.15
CA LYS A 375 29.02 -0.23 10.44
C LYS A 375 29.08 -0.78 9.02
N PHE A 376 29.03 0.12 8.03
CA PHE A 376 29.09 -0.23 6.61
C PHE A 376 30.53 -0.49 6.14
N GLU A 377 30.70 -1.59 5.41
CA GLU A 377 31.96 -1.94 4.76
C GLU A 377 32.09 -1.20 3.41
N LEU A 378 32.60 0.02 3.42
CA LEU A 378 32.66 0.87 2.21
C LEU A 378 33.74 0.46 1.18
N ASN A 379 34.61 -0.50 1.50
CA ASN A 379 35.77 -0.84 0.66
C ASN A 379 35.53 -2.04 -0.30
N HIS A 380 34.33 -2.65 -0.34
CA HIS A 380 34.07 -3.85 -1.16
C HIS A 380 33.33 -3.57 -2.49
N THR A 381 33.93 -4.04 -3.59
CA THR A 381 33.89 -3.48 -4.95
C THR A 381 32.66 -3.73 -5.83
N ARG A 382 31.52 -4.21 -5.29
CA ARG A 382 30.31 -4.43 -6.12
C ARG A 382 29.04 -3.72 -5.66
N ASN A 383 28.83 -3.60 -4.35
CA ASN A 383 27.59 -3.04 -3.80
C ASN A 383 27.80 -1.73 -3.01
N THR A 384 29.05 -1.28 -2.87
CA THR A 384 29.33 0.02 -2.25
C THR A 384 29.28 1.10 -3.31
N ARG A 385 28.66 2.24 -2.97
CA ARG A 385 28.74 3.43 -3.81
C ARG A 385 30.20 3.87 -3.89
N LYS A 386 30.60 4.42 -5.04
CA LYS A 386 31.94 5.02 -5.24
C LYS A 386 32.05 6.41 -4.59
N THR A 387 31.27 6.67 -3.54
CA THR A 387 31.16 7.95 -2.85
C THR A 387 31.82 7.86 -1.47
N ASP A 388 32.24 9.01 -0.96
CA ASP A 388 32.74 9.20 0.40
C ASP A 388 31.57 9.29 1.38
N GLU A 389 30.97 8.16 1.73
CA GLU A 389 29.85 8.14 2.67
C GLU A 389 30.32 7.90 4.10
N PRO A 390 29.53 8.28 5.13
CA PRO A 390 29.84 7.92 6.50
C PRO A 390 29.78 6.41 6.69
N LYS A 391 30.72 5.88 7.49
CA LYS A 391 30.78 4.43 7.81
C LYS A 391 29.63 3.97 8.68
N GLU A 392 29.00 4.86 9.42
CA GLU A 392 27.90 4.58 10.35
C GLU A 392 26.79 5.63 10.11
N PRO A 393 25.51 5.31 10.37
CA PRO A 393 24.44 6.31 10.33
C PRO A 393 24.60 7.35 11.43
N HIS A 394 24.61 8.64 11.12
CA HIS A 394 24.75 9.71 12.15
C HIS A 394 23.59 10.70 12.15
N ASN A 395 23.01 10.98 10.99
CA ASN A 395 21.84 11.85 10.84
C ASN A 395 20.72 10.98 10.27
N ILE A 396 19.79 10.58 11.12
CA ILE A 396 18.80 9.54 10.80
C ILE A 396 17.42 10.17 10.71
N ILE A 397 16.67 9.76 9.70
CA ILE A 397 15.22 9.93 9.63
C ILE A 397 14.60 8.53 9.58
N MET A 398 13.60 8.28 10.41
CA MET A 398 12.74 7.10 10.32
C MET A 398 11.30 7.54 10.08
N TYR A 399 10.65 6.93 9.09
CA TYR A 399 9.23 7.10 8.79
C TYR A 399 8.56 5.73 8.69
N SER A 400 7.63 5.45 9.60
CA SER A 400 6.93 4.19 9.70
C SER A 400 5.60 4.34 10.43
N GLY A 401 4.83 3.26 10.52
CA GLY A 401 3.70 3.15 11.43
C GLY A 401 4.07 3.49 12.87
N ASP A 402 3.18 4.17 13.59
CA ASP A 402 3.45 4.70 14.93
C ASP A 402 3.83 3.60 15.94
N ALA A 403 3.29 2.38 15.76
CA ALA A 403 3.66 1.23 16.58
C ALA A 403 5.15 0.84 16.46
N HIS A 404 5.72 0.95 15.26
CA HIS A 404 7.16 0.73 15.02
C HIS A 404 7.97 1.87 15.64
N SER A 405 7.52 3.10 15.42
CA SER A 405 8.14 4.32 15.95
C SER A 405 8.21 4.32 17.48
N GLU A 406 7.15 3.94 18.18
CA GLU A 406 7.12 3.82 19.65
C GLU A 406 8.11 2.78 20.18
N ARG A 407 8.24 1.62 19.54
CA ARG A 407 9.22 0.60 19.96
C ARG A 407 10.66 1.07 19.75
N VAL A 408 10.95 1.75 18.64
CA VAL A 408 12.27 2.34 18.41
C VAL A 408 12.56 3.45 19.42
N ARG A 409 11.61 4.35 19.71
CA ARG A 409 11.73 5.37 20.77
C ARG A 409 12.03 4.73 22.12
N HIS A 410 11.30 3.67 22.49
CA HIS A 410 11.49 2.94 23.72
C HIS A 410 12.89 2.34 23.84
N PHE A 411 13.40 1.72 22.76
CA PHE A 411 14.77 1.20 22.73
C PHE A 411 15.83 2.30 22.90
N LEU A 412 15.69 3.41 22.15
CA LEU A 412 16.63 4.53 22.19
C LEU A 412 16.70 5.15 23.58
N ASP A 413 15.56 5.42 24.20
CA ASP A 413 15.47 5.99 25.55
C ASP A 413 15.95 4.98 26.61
N LYS A 414 15.32 3.80 26.67
CA LYS A 414 15.51 2.88 27.81
C LYS A 414 16.73 1.98 27.73
N LYS A 415 17.25 1.68 26.54
CA LYS A 415 18.42 0.79 26.37
C LYS A 415 19.69 1.53 26.01
N LEU A 416 19.57 2.66 25.31
CA LEU A 416 20.71 3.43 24.82
C LEU A 416 20.87 4.83 25.42
N GLU A 417 19.94 5.26 26.27
CA GLU A 417 20.01 6.54 27.00
C GLU A 417 20.09 7.74 26.03
N PHE A 418 19.35 7.69 24.93
CA PHE A 418 19.18 8.86 24.07
C PHE A 418 18.30 9.90 24.76
N GLU A 419 18.68 11.18 24.65
CA GLU A 419 17.86 12.28 25.13
C GLU A 419 16.79 12.63 24.08
N VAL A 420 15.53 12.74 24.52
CA VAL A 420 14.47 13.35 23.72
C VAL A 420 14.59 14.87 23.79
N ILE A 421 15.01 15.48 22.68
CA ILE A 421 15.22 16.93 22.56
C ILE A 421 13.89 17.64 22.31
N SER A 422 13.08 17.11 21.39
CA SER A 422 11.79 17.68 21.00
C SER A 422 10.82 16.57 20.64
N GLU A 423 9.54 16.78 20.92
CA GLU A 423 8.46 15.86 20.56
C GLU A 423 7.23 16.65 20.12
N SER A 424 6.51 16.13 19.14
CA SER A 424 5.18 16.57 18.75
C SER A 424 4.29 15.35 18.60
N LYS A 425 3.06 15.46 19.08
CA LYS A 425 2.00 14.48 18.91
C LYS A 425 0.77 15.24 18.42
N GLY A 426 0.20 14.83 17.29
CA GLY A 426 -1.08 15.36 16.84
C GLY A 426 -2.20 14.96 17.80
N ASP A 427 -3.35 15.62 17.72
CA ASP A 427 -4.59 15.13 18.33
C ASP A 427 -4.93 13.72 17.79
N PRO A 428 -5.05 12.68 18.65
CA PRO A 428 -5.41 11.33 18.23
C PRO A 428 -6.75 11.22 17.49
N ARG A 429 -7.64 12.21 17.65
CA ARG A 429 -8.99 12.23 17.07
C ARG A 429 -9.06 12.98 15.75
N LEU A 430 -8.22 14.00 15.55
CA LEU A 430 -8.42 15.00 14.50
C LEU A 430 -7.17 15.30 13.68
N ASP A 431 -5.96 15.18 14.24
CA ASP A 431 -4.75 15.66 13.56
C ASP A 431 -3.86 14.53 13.06
N PHE A 432 -3.79 14.45 11.73
CA PHE A 432 -2.78 13.69 10.99
C PHE A 432 -1.56 14.55 10.69
N CYS A 433 -1.20 15.43 11.63
CA CYS A 433 -0.13 16.40 11.46
C CYS A 433 0.67 16.55 12.75
N VAL A 434 1.92 16.95 12.58
CA VAL A 434 2.82 17.29 13.68
C VAL A 434 3.18 18.76 13.59
N ASP A 435 3.10 19.46 14.73
CA ASP A 435 3.62 20.82 14.90
C ASP A 435 5.14 20.75 14.99
N ILE A 436 5.82 21.49 14.13
CA ILE A 436 7.28 21.55 14.07
C ILE A 436 7.85 22.93 14.39
N ARG A 437 7.04 23.87 14.89
CA ARG A 437 7.49 25.23 15.28
C ARG A 437 8.53 25.21 16.38
N HIS A 438 8.49 24.23 17.26
CA HIS A 438 9.46 24.01 18.35
C HIS A 438 10.59 23.04 17.97
N PHE A 439 10.65 22.58 16.72
CA PHE A 439 11.81 21.87 16.20
C PHE A 439 12.76 22.85 15.53
N GLU A 440 14.05 22.57 15.59
CA GLU A 440 15.02 23.38 14.87
C GLU A 440 14.86 23.18 13.35
N GLN A 441 14.81 24.28 12.61
CA GLN A 441 14.61 24.28 11.16
C GLN A 441 15.74 25.03 10.42
N PRO A 442 16.21 24.52 9.27
CA PRO A 442 15.87 23.21 8.71
C PRO A 442 16.41 22.05 9.57
N PHE A 443 15.85 20.84 9.46
CA PHE A 443 16.35 19.70 10.24
C PHE A 443 17.86 19.49 10.01
N PHE A 444 18.56 19.15 11.09
CA PHE A 444 20.03 19.00 11.15
C PHE A 444 20.83 20.31 11.00
N SER A 445 20.22 21.48 11.22
CA SER A 445 20.89 22.79 11.13
C SER A 445 21.86 23.11 12.26
N SER A 446 21.87 22.36 13.37
CA SER A 446 22.87 22.47 14.44
C SER A 446 23.50 21.14 14.83
N TRP A 447 24.65 21.25 15.51
CA TRP A 447 25.36 20.13 16.10
C TRP A 447 26.14 20.57 17.35
N PRO A 448 25.86 19.99 18.55
CA PRO A 448 24.73 19.10 18.84
C PRO A 448 23.37 19.81 18.67
N PRO A 449 22.26 19.07 18.51
CA PRO A 449 20.93 19.67 18.42
C PRO A 449 20.61 20.47 19.68
N LYS A 450 20.01 21.65 19.52
CA LYS A 450 19.63 22.52 20.64
C LYS A 450 18.22 22.17 21.10
N LYS A 451 18.02 22.12 22.43
CA LYS A 451 16.69 22.02 23.02
C LYS A 451 15.99 23.37 22.90
N MET A 452 14.99 23.45 22.05
CA MET A 452 14.15 24.64 21.93
C MET A 452 13.15 24.68 23.09
N PRO A 453 12.85 25.86 23.67
CA PRO A 453 11.80 25.98 24.67
C PRO A 453 10.48 25.52 24.07
N ARG A 454 9.74 24.67 24.80
CA ARG A 454 8.38 24.31 24.38
C ARG A 454 7.55 25.59 24.42
N ILE A 455 6.98 25.94 23.28
CA ILE A 455 5.92 26.94 23.26
C ILE A 455 4.74 26.25 23.92
N GLU A 456 4.42 26.62 25.17
CA GLU A 456 3.15 26.24 25.76
C GLU A 456 2.07 26.91 24.92
N VAL A 457 1.54 26.16 23.94
CA VAL A 457 0.28 26.52 23.32
C VAL A 457 -0.73 26.38 24.45
N LYS A 458 -1.01 27.50 25.14
CA LYS A 458 -2.18 27.56 26.00
C LYS A 458 -3.33 27.13 25.09
N PRO A 459 -4.03 26.02 25.37
CA PRO A 459 -5.21 25.68 24.61
C PRO A 459 -6.05 26.95 24.63
N THR A 460 -6.27 27.54 23.45
CA THR A 460 -7.11 28.72 23.32
C THR A 460 -8.40 28.34 23.99
N SER A 461 -8.64 28.98 25.13
CA SER A 461 -9.77 28.69 26.01
C SER A 461 -11.02 28.65 25.16
N GLU A 462 -11.61 27.46 25.05
CA GLU A 462 -13.04 27.27 24.79
C GLU A 462 -13.65 28.31 23.82
N GLU A 463 -13.29 28.25 22.53
CA GLU A 463 -14.40 28.29 21.58
C GLU A 463 -15.15 26.98 21.80
N MET A 464 -16.09 27.03 22.74
CA MET A 464 -17.09 26.01 22.96
C MET A 464 -17.73 25.73 21.60
N LEU A 465 -17.30 24.64 20.96
CA LEU A 465 -18.20 23.84 20.15
C LEU A 465 -19.47 23.64 21.01
N PRO A 466 -20.67 23.97 20.50
CA PRO A 466 -21.90 23.92 21.27
C PRO A 466 -21.99 22.62 22.05
N SER A 467 -22.27 22.72 23.35
CA SER A 467 -22.37 21.61 24.31
C SER A 467 -23.43 20.55 23.96
N ASP A 468 -24.09 20.66 22.82
CA ASP A 468 -25.19 19.81 22.39
C ASP A 468 -24.74 18.58 21.58
N PHE A 469 -23.43 18.40 21.37
CA PHE A 469 -22.84 17.12 20.91
C PHE A 469 -22.33 16.27 22.09
N GLN A 470 -23.15 16.08 23.12
CA GLN A 470 -22.95 14.99 24.07
C GLN A 470 -23.46 13.69 23.46
N ILE A 471 -22.55 12.88 22.92
CA ILE A 471 -22.80 11.45 22.74
C ILE A 471 -22.90 10.86 24.15
N GLN A 472 -24.12 10.76 24.67
CA GLN A 472 -24.41 9.97 25.87
C GLN A 472 -24.06 8.51 25.56
N ARG A 473 -22.90 8.06 26.05
CA ARG A 473 -22.66 6.64 26.23
C ARG A 473 -23.29 6.24 27.56
N GLU A 474 -24.51 5.71 27.49
CA GLU A 474 -25.07 4.98 28.61
C GLU A 474 -24.21 3.74 28.91
N PRO A 475 -23.99 3.39 30.18
CA PRO A 475 -23.36 2.12 30.54
C PRO A 475 -24.32 0.98 30.17
N MET A 476 -23.90 0.10 29.26
CA MET A 476 -24.63 -1.14 29.00
C MET A 476 -24.66 -1.99 30.27
N SER A 477 -25.83 -2.09 30.88
CA SER A 477 -26.13 -3.02 31.96
C SER A 477 -26.19 -4.46 31.45
N GLU A 478 -25.67 -5.37 32.27
CA GLU A 478 -25.43 -6.80 32.03
C GLU A 478 -26.72 -7.67 31.98
N GLU A 479 -27.86 -7.11 31.58
CA GLU A 479 -29.18 -7.75 31.73
C GLU A 479 -30.01 -7.84 30.43
N MET A 480 -29.35 -7.93 29.27
CA MET A 480 -30.00 -8.26 27.98
C MET A 480 -29.40 -9.53 27.35
N LEU A 481 -29.55 -10.66 28.05
CA LEU A 481 -29.49 -12.00 27.45
C LEU A 481 -30.87 -12.65 27.57
N SER A 482 -31.81 -12.19 26.76
CA SER A 482 -32.96 -13.00 26.36
C SER A 482 -33.24 -12.75 24.88
N ASN A 483 -33.23 -13.84 24.11
CA ASN A 483 -33.43 -13.88 22.66
C ASN A 483 -34.64 -13.04 22.21
N PRO A 484 -34.46 -11.99 21.38
CA PRO A 484 -35.53 -11.57 20.53
C PRO A 484 -35.58 -12.53 19.34
N LYS A 485 -36.70 -13.25 19.20
CA LYS A 485 -37.08 -13.81 17.91
C LYS A 485 -37.21 -12.64 16.94
N PHE A 486 -36.24 -12.49 16.04
CA PHE A 486 -36.38 -11.62 14.89
C PHE A 486 -37.37 -12.28 13.91
N GLU A 487 -38.64 -11.93 14.04
CA GLU A 487 -39.53 -11.96 12.88
C GLU A 487 -39.17 -10.76 12.01
N ILE A 488 -38.60 -11.04 10.84
CA ILE A 488 -38.37 -10.04 9.81
C ILE A 488 -39.75 -9.74 9.20
N GLU A 489 -40.41 -8.70 9.70
CA GLU A 489 -41.46 -8.06 8.92
C GLU A 489 -40.79 -7.26 7.78
N PRO A 490 -41.20 -7.46 6.52
CA PRO A 490 -40.71 -6.65 5.42
C PRO A 490 -41.37 -5.26 5.52
N THR A 491 -40.66 -4.27 6.07
CA THR A 491 -41.03 -2.87 5.89
C THR A 491 -40.73 -2.50 4.44
N SER A 492 -41.77 -2.58 3.60
CA SER A 492 -41.80 -2.00 2.26
C SER A 492 -41.85 -0.47 2.38
N GLU A 493 -40.71 0.17 2.67
CA GLU A 493 -40.49 1.48 2.05
C GLU A 493 -40.25 1.20 0.57
N GLU A 494 -41.16 1.68 -0.28
CA GLU A 494 -41.00 1.67 -1.73
C GLU A 494 -39.71 2.41 -2.08
N MET A 495 -38.59 1.69 -2.20
CA MET A 495 -37.37 2.25 -2.76
C MET A 495 -37.66 2.65 -4.20
N LEU A 496 -37.47 3.94 -4.48
CA LEU A 496 -37.94 4.57 -5.71
C LEU A 496 -36.93 4.34 -6.83
N LEU A 497 -37.44 4.13 -8.04
CA LEU A 497 -36.64 4.11 -9.27
C LEU A 497 -35.74 5.36 -9.41
N SER A 498 -36.10 6.47 -8.73
CA SER A 498 -35.32 7.71 -8.68
C SER A 498 -33.92 7.57 -8.07
N ASP A 499 -33.65 6.50 -7.33
CA ASP A 499 -32.32 6.24 -6.76
C ASP A 499 -31.33 5.71 -7.81
N PHE A 500 -31.80 5.43 -9.02
CA PHE A 500 -30.99 4.90 -10.11
C PHE A 500 -30.91 5.95 -11.22
N GLN A 501 -29.68 6.33 -11.57
CA GLN A 501 -29.40 7.30 -12.62
C GLN A 501 -28.59 6.64 -13.73
N ILE A 502 -29.05 6.76 -14.97
CA ILE A 502 -28.17 6.48 -16.12
C ILE A 502 -27.47 7.79 -16.50
N GLN A 503 -26.15 7.74 -16.58
CA GLN A 503 -25.31 8.84 -17.00
C GLN A 503 -24.56 8.45 -18.26
N THR A 504 -24.63 9.29 -19.29
CA THR A 504 -23.79 9.14 -20.48
C THR A 504 -22.86 10.33 -20.61
N THR A 505 -21.58 10.07 -20.87
CA THR A 505 -20.57 11.10 -21.07
C THR A 505 -19.75 10.78 -22.31
N SER A 506 -19.26 11.81 -23.00
CA SER A 506 -18.34 11.68 -24.12
C SER A 506 -17.14 12.58 -23.87
N MET A 507 -15.93 12.06 -24.07
CA MET A 507 -14.69 12.79 -23.89
C MET A 507 -13.70 12.46 -25.00
N ASN A 508 -12.90 13.46 -25.40
CA ASN A 508 -11.74 13.23 -26.24
C ASN A 508 -10.55 12.98 -25.31
N GLU A 509 -9.85 11.87 -25.49
CA GLU A 509 -8.65 11.51 -24.71
C GLU A 509 -7.54 11.02 -25.64
N ILE A 510 -6.31 10.97 -25.14
CA ILE A 510 -5.20 10.31 -25.84
C ILE A 510 -5.14 8.89 -25.30
N ASP A 511 -5.34 7.90 -26.16
CA ASP A 511 -5.21 6.49 -25.78
C ASP A 511 -3.74 6.18 -25.47
N GLU A 512 -3.44 5.75 -24.24
CA GLU A 512 -2.06 5.60 -23.76
C GLU A 512 -1.26 4.50 -24.49
N GLU A 513 -1.93 3.54 -25.12
CA GLU A 513 -1.28 2.43 -25.82
C GLU A 513 -0.96 2.78 -27.28
N THR A 514 -1.86 3.49 -27.94
CA THR A 514 -1.73 3.85 -29.36
C THR A 514 -1.22 5.27 -29.60
N GLU A 515 -1.22 6.13 -28.56
CA GLU A 515 -0.93 7.58 -28.63
C GLU A 515 -1.85 8.35 -29.59
N LEU A 516 -3.03 7.81 -29.89
CA LEU A 516 -4.01 8.42 -30.80
C LEU A 516 -5.04 9.25 -30.03
N ASP A 517 -5.51 10.34 -30.65
CA ASP A 517 -6.68 11.09 -30.20
C ASP A 517 -7.93 10.24 -30.42
N VAL A 518 -8.52 9.74 -29.34
CA VAL A 518 -9.71 8.87 -29.38
C VAL A 518 -10.94 9.59 -28.84
N LEU A 519 -12.10 9.20 -29.35
CA LEU A 519 -13.40 9.61 -28.81
C LEU A 519 -13.93 8.50 -27.93
N LYS A 520 -14.01 8.75 -26.62
CA LYS A 520 -14.55 7.81 -25.66
C LYS A 520 -15.97 8.17 -25.26
N TYR A 521 -16.86 7.20 -25.34
CA TYR A 521 -18.19 7.25 -24.76
C TYR A 521 -18.24 6.36 -23.54
N GLN A 522 -18.85 6.87 -22.49
CA GLN A 522 -19.07 6.13 -21.26
C GLN A 522 -20.55 6.20 -20.89
N GLY A 523 -21.18 5.04 -20.67
CA GLY A 523 -22.53 4.90 -20.17
C GLY A 523 -22.52 4.16 -18.85
N MET A 524 -23.03 4.79 -17.79
CA MET A 524 -23.06 4.23 -16.43
C MET A 524 -24.49 4.16 -15.91
N LEU A 525 -24.87 3.03 -15.31
CA LEU A 525 -26.00 2.96 -14.37
C LEU A 525 -25.46 3.15 -12.95
N ILE A 526 -25.84 4.24 -12.30
CA ILE A 526 -25.36 4.66 -10.99
C ILE A 526 -26.51 4.54 -10.00
N TYR A 527 -26.27 3.85 -8.88
CA TYR A 527 -27.14 3.91 -7.72
C TYR A 527 -26.68 5.04 -6.80
N LYS A 528 -27.60 5.98 -6.51
CA LYS A 528 -27.43 7.17 -5.68
C LYS A 528 -28.24 7.14 -4.39
N GLY A 529 -28.90 6.02 -4.10
CA GLY A 529 -29.71 5.87 -2.89
C GLY A 529 -28.83 5.87 -1.62
N SER A 530 -29.41 6.31 -0.51
CA SER A 530 -28.73 6.45 0.78
C SER A 530 -28.75 5.19 1.66
N ASP A 531 -29.08 4.02 1.11
CA ASP A 531 -29.09 2.75 1.85
C ASP A 531 -27.65 2.35 2.23
N LEU A 532 -27.22 2.81 3.42
CA LEU A 532 -25.91 2.56 3.99
C LEU A 532 -25.63 1.06 4.18
N ASP A 533 -26.67 0.26 4.43
CA ASP A 533 -26.52 -1.18 4.63
C ASP A 533 -26.16 -1.87 3.31
N PHE A 534 -26.78 -1.44 2.21
CA PHE A 534 -26.42 -1.87 0.87
C PHE A 534 -25.03 -1.37 0.44
N ILE A 535 -24.69 -0.10 0.69
CA ILE A 535 -23.37 0.49 0.39
C ILE A 535 -22.26 -0.23 1.15
N ASN A 536 -22.45 -0.49 2.45
CA ASN A 536 -21.46 -1.16 3.29
C ASN A 536 -21.26 -2.63 2.89
N ARG A 537 -22.32 -3.32 2.45
CA ARG A 537 -22.26 -4.73 2.04
C ARG A 537 -21.72 -4.94 0.63
N SER A 538 -21.86 -3.96 -0.26
CA SER A 538 -21.29 -4.05 -1.63
C SER A 538 -19.77 -3.89 -1.65
N GLY A 539 -19.16 -3.43 -0.55
CA GLY A 539 -17.70 -3.25 -0.42
C GLY A 539 -17.16 -2.01 -1.15
N ILE A 540 -18.03 -1.19 -1.74
CA ILE A 540 -17.67 -0.01 -2.53
C ILE A 540 -17.82 1.23 -1.63
N ARG A 541 -16.71 1.96 -1.40
CA ARG A 541 -16.62 3.04 -0.39
C ARG A 541 -17.02 4.44 -0.87
N ASN A 542 -17.64 4.57 -2.06
CA ASN A 542 -18.03 5.86 -2.63
C ASN A 542 -19.56 6.03 -2.60
N ASN A 543 -20.01 7.28 -2.46
CA ASN A 543 -21.43 7.64 -2.38
C ASN A 543 -22.23 7.35 -3.67
N ASP A 544 -21.54 7.13 -4.80
CA ASP A 544 -22.13 6.74 -6.08
C ASP A 544 -21.67 5.32 -6.42
N MET A 545 -22.60 4.36 -6.44
CA MET A 545 -22.29 2.96 -6.79
C MET A 545 -22.60 2.72 -8.26
N ILE A 546 -21.56 2.50 -9.08
CA ILE A 546 -21.72 2.14 -10.49
C ILE A 546 -22.13 0.67 -10.59
N LEU A 547 -23.37 0.41 -10.98
CA LEU A 547 -23.94 -0.92 -11.14
C LEU A 547 -23.63 -1.54 -12.51
N SER A 548 -23.53 -0.72 -13.54
CA SER A 548 -23.09 -1.14 -14.87
C SER A 548 -22.35 0.01 -15.54
N ASN A 549 -21.28 -0.31 -16.26
CA ASN A 549 -20.48 0.64 -17.01
C ASN A 549 -20.18 0.07 -18.40
N ILE A 550 -20.39 0.87 -19.43
CA ILE A 550 -19.91 0.62 -20.78
C ILE A 550 -18.98 1.74 -21.17
N ASP A 551 -17.78 1.37 -21.57
CA ASP A 551 -16.81 2.27 -22.19
C ASP A 551 -16.67 1.90 -23.66
N ILE A 552 -16.81 2.86 -24.58
CA ILE A 552 -16.54 2.66 -26.00
C ILE A 552 -15.52 3.66 -26.46
N THR A 553 -14.40 3.17 -26.97
CA THR A 553 -13.32 3.98 -27.54
C THR A 553 -13.37 3.90 -29.05
N PHE A 554 -13.56 5.03 -29.72
CA PHE A 554 -13.50 5.16 -31.17
C PHE A 554 -12.19 5.79 -31.62
N TYR A 555 -11.54 5.13 -32.57
CA TYR A 555 -10.25 5.54 -33.12
C TYR A 555 -10.44 6.32 -34.43
N PRO A 556 -9.64 7.37 -34.67
CA PRO A 556 -9.73 8.18 -35.89
C PRO A 556 -9.26 7.39 -37.12
N GLU A 557 -8.34 6.45 -36.89
CA GLU A 557 -7.76 5.56 -37.89
C GLU A 557 -8.06 4.10 -37.56
N GLN A 558 -7.85 3.23 -38.55
CA GLN A 558 -8.09 1.79 -38.44
C GLN A 558 -6.93 1.14 -37.68
N ILE A 559 -7.23 0.43 -36.59
CA ILE A 559 -6.24 -0.27 -35.78
C ILE A 559 -6.11 -1.70 -36.31
N GLY A 560 -4.90 -2.10 -36.72
CA GLY A 560 -4.67 -3.39 -37.41
C GLY A 560 -4.47 -4.60 -36.49
N SER A 561 -4.45 -4.41 -35.18
CA SER A 561 -4.38 -5.52 -34.24
C SER A 561 -5.02 -5.21 -32.89
N TYR A 562 -5.70 -6.20 -32.32
CA TYR A 562 -6.31 -6.14 -31.00
C TYR A 562 -5.63 -7.19 -30.09
N THR A 563 -5.06 -6.74 -28.98
CA THR A 563 -4.42 -7.63 -28.00
C THR A 563 -5.25 -7.68 -26.73
N TYR A 564 -5.56 -8.87 -26.24
CA TYR A 564 -6.31 -9.05 -25.00
C TYR A 564 -5.62 -10.03 -24.04
N LEU A 565 -5.94 -9.88 -22.76
CA LEU A 565 -5.48 -10.72 -21.66
C LEU A 565 -6.47 -11.87 -21.48
N TYR A 566 -6.07 -13.09 -21.83
CA TYR A 566 -6.94 -14.27 -21.69
C TYR A 566 -6.73 -15.02 -20.37
N ASP A 567 -5.70 -14.65 -19.60
CA ASP A 567 -5.31 -15.29 -18.35
C ASP A 567 -4.74 -14.23 -17.41
N TYR A 568 -5.59 -13.69 -16.52
CA TYR A 568 -5.19 -12.64 -15.57
C TYR A 568 -4.15 -13.12 -14.56
N THR A 569 -4.26 -14.38 -14.12
CA THR A 569 -3.36 -14.98 -13.12
C THR A 569 -1.93 -15.09 -13.65
N TYR A 570 -1.77 -15.41 -14.93
CA TYR A 570 -0.45 -15.59 -15.55
C TYR A 570 -0.07 -14.49 -16.56
N ARG A 571 -0.91 -13.46 -16.72
CA ARG A 571 -0.73 -12.32 -17.66
C ARG A 571 -0.40 -12.74 -19.09
N LYS A 572 -1.05 -13.79 -19.59
CA LYS A 572 -0.86 -14.21 -20.98
C LYS A 572 -1.75 -13.39 -21.91
N THR A 573 -1.16 -12.89 -22.98
CA THR A 573 -1.85 -12.09 -24.00
C THR A 573 -2.00 -12.89 -25.29
N LYS A 574 -3.04 -12.57 -26.07
CA LYS A 574 -3.20 -13.05 -27.43
C LYS A 574 -3.59 -11.87 -28.32
N THR A 575 -2.94 -11.79 -29.48
CA THR A 575 -3.16 -10.72 -30.45
C THR A 575 -3.94 -11.27 -31.63
N TYR A 576 -4.99 -10.55 -32.03
CA TYR A 576 -5.75 -10.77 -33.24
C TYR A 576 -5.41 -9.67 -34.24
N ASN A 577 -5.00 -10.05 -35.44
CA ASN A 577 -4.85 -9.11 -36.54
C ASN A 577 -6.22 -8.93 -37.16
N ALA A 578 -6.93 -7.90 -36.70
CA ALA A 578 -8.23 -7.53 -37.20
C ALA A 578 -8.25 -6.01 -37.25
N ASP A 579 -8.76 -5.49 -38.35
CA ASP A 579 -8.87 -4.07 -38.52
C ASP A 579 -10.15 -3.55 -37.86
N TYR A 580 -10.03 -2.62 -36.91
CA TYR A 580 -11.18 -2.04 -36.20
C TYR A 580 -11.05 -0.53 -35.98
N LYS A 581 -12.20 0.13 -35.78
CA LYS A 581 -12.32 1.56 -35.46
C LYS A 581 -12.98 1.84 -34.11
N GLY A 582 -13.54 0.82 -33.47
CA GLY A 582 -14.15 0.96 -32.15
C GLY A 582 -13.76 -0.20 -31.24
N LEU A 583 -13.59 0.08 -29.95
CA LEU A 583 -13.41 -0.91 -28.90
C LEU A 583 -14.42 -0.65 -27.80
N VAL A 584 -15.33 -1.59 -27.58
CA VAL A 584 -16.35 -1.57 -26.53
C VAL A 584 -15.87 -2.44 -25.39
N ARG A 585 -15.81 -1.91 -24.17
CA ARG A 585 -15.57 -2.64 -22.93
C ARG A 585 -16.82 -2.58 -22.08
N ILE A 586 -17.39 -3.74 -21.76
CA ILE A 586 -18.60 -3.83 -20.94
C ILE A 586 -18.24 -4.41 -19.57
N ASN A 587 -18.55 -3.66 -18.51
CA ASN A 587 -18.45 -4.12 -17.12
C ASN A 587 -19.84 -4.03 -16.46
N ASN A 588 -20.48 -5.19 -16.29
CA ASN A 588 -21.85 -5.26 -15.80
C ASN A 588 -21.92 -6.04 -14.48
N SER A 589 -22.31 -5.37 -13.39
CA SER A 589 -22.51 -5.97 -12.07
C SER A 589 -23.99 -6.22 -11.72
N ILE A 590 -24.93 -5.77 -12.57
CA ILE A 590 -26.40 -5.90 -12.36
C ILE A 590 -26.83 -7.36 -12.26
N HIS A 591 -26.05 -8.29 -12.83
CA HIS A 591 -26.35 -9.72 -12.82
C HIS A 591 -26.10 -10.42 -11.48
N SER A 592 -25.68 -9.70 -10.43
CA SER A 592 -25.56 -10.30 -9.10
C SER A 592 -26.93 -10.74 -8.58
N GLU A 593 -27.08 -12.03 -8.27
CA GLU A 593 -28.30 -12.58 -7.67
C GLU A 593 -28.67 -11.86 -6.36
N ALA A 594 -27.67 -11.43 -5.59
CA ALA A 594 -27.89 -10.62 -4.39
C ALA A 594 -28.49 -9.24 -4.71
N LEU A 595 -28.06 -8.61 -5.82
CA LEU A 595 -28.62 -7.35 -6.31
C LEU A 595 -30.06 -7.53 -6.80
N ILE A 596 -30.32 -8.54 -7.63
CA ILE A 596 -31.65 -8.82 -8.18
C ILE A 596 -32.64 -9.21 -7.07
N ARG A 597 -32.22 -10.04 -6.11
CA ARG A 597 -33.05 -10.41 -4.97
C ARG A 597 -33.41 -9.20 -4.11
N ARG A 598 -32.50 -8.23 -3.96
CA ARG A 598 -32.73 -6.99 -3.22
C ARG A 598 -33.57 -5.98 -4.01
N PHE A 599 -33.34 -5.91 -5.32
CA PHE A 599 -34.01 -4.99 -6.25
C PHE A 599 -34.58 -5.78 -7.44
N PRO A 600 -35.76 -6.41 -7.28
CA PRO A 600 -36.31 -7.30 -8.31
C PRO A 600 -36.49 -6.64 -9.68
N PHE A 601 -36.76 -5.33 -9.72
CA PHE A 601 -36.90 -4.61 -10.98
C PHE A 601 -35.59 -4.56 -11.81
N LEU A 602 -34.42 -4.73 -11.19
CA LEU A 602 -33.14 -4.83 -11.91
C LEU A 602 -33.10 -6.04 -12.86
N GLU A 603 -33.92 -7.06 -12.63
CA GLU A 603 -34.10 -8.16 -13.57
C GLU A 603 -34.62 -7.67 -14.93
N ASN A 604 -35.42 -6.61 -14.94
CA ASN A 604 -35.89 -5.95 -16.16
C ASN A 604 -34.80 -5.05 -16.79
N LEU A 605 -33.80 -4.62 -16.02
CA LEU A 605 -32.66 -3.82 -16.47
C LEU A 605 -31.43 -4.65 -16.85
N LYS A 606 -31.51 -5.98 -16.86
CA LYS A 606 -30.39 -6.87 -17.21
C LYS A 606 -29.83 -6.69 -18.62
N HIS A 607 -30.48 -5.87 -19.45
CA HIS A 607 -30.06 -5.54 -20.82
C HIS A 607 -29.79 -4.03 -21.01
N VAL A 608 -29.70 -3.26 -19.91
CA VAL A 608 -29.44 -1.80 -19.96
C VAL A 608 -28.09 -1.49 -20.61
N ASP A 609 -27.15 -2.41 -20.51
CA ASP A 609 -25.86 -2.36 -21.18
C ASP A 609 -26.03 -2.31 -22.71
N TYR A 610 -26.88 -3.16 -23.30
CA TYR A 610 -27.16 -3.08 -24.74
C TYR A 610 -27.77 -1.75 -25.17
N VAL A 611 -28.63 -1.15 -24.34
CA VAL A 611 -29.20 0.18 -24.60
C VAL A 611 -28.11 1.24 -24.62
N MET A 612 -27.22 1.25 -23.62
CA MET A 612 -26.11 2.20 -23.52
C MET A 612 -25.09 2.02 -24.66
N LEU A 613 -24.80 0.78 -25.05
CA LEU A 613 -23.97 0.46 -26.21
C LEU A 613 -24.55 1.08 -27.48
N PHE A 614 -25.85 0.88 -27.70
CA PHE A 614 -26.50 1.35 -28.91
C PHE A 614 -26.56 2.88 -28.99
N LEU A 615 -26.92 3.55 -27.91
CA LEU A 615 -26.91 5.01 -27.83
C LEU A 615 -25.53 5.59 -28.15
N SER A 616 -24.48 4.91 -27.68
CA SER A 616 -23.10 5.32 -27.92
C SER A 616 -22.67 5.09 -29.38
N VAL A 617 -23.06 3.96 -30.00
CA VAL A 617 -22.83 3.68 -31.42
C VAL A 617 -23.59 4.67 -32.32
N GLN A 618 -24.86 4.95 -32.01
CA GLN A 618 -25.67 5.92 -32.76
C GLN A 618 -25.03 7.31 -32.70
N LYS A 619 -24.63 7.77 -31.51
CA LYS A 619 -23.99 9.08 -31.36
C LYS A 619 -22.65 9.18 -32.10
N ALA A 620 -21.90 8.08 -32.19
CA ALA A 620 -20.67 8.00 -32.97
C ALA A 620 -20.90 7.99 -34.49
N LEU A 621 -22.00 7.39 -34.96
CA LEU A 621 -22.45 7.50 -36.36
C LEU A 621 -22.85 8.94 -36.69
N GLU A 622 -23.62 9.58 -35.83
CA GLU A 622 -24.06 10.98 -35.99
C GLU A 622 -22.86 11.94 -36.01
N SER A 623 -21.83 11.69 -35.19
CA SER A 623 -20.59 12.47 -35.19
C SER A 623 -19.62 12.09 -36.31
N LYS A 624 -19.96 11.11 -37.16
CA LYS A 624 -19.16 10.60 -38.28
C LYS A 624 -17.79 10.01 -37.90
N PHE A 625 -17.63 9.58 -36.65
CA PHE A 625 -16.42 8.88 -36.20
C PHE A 625 -16.36 7.44 -36.74
N ILE A 626 -17.53 6.84 -36.95
CA ILE A 626 -17.69 5.52 -37.54
C ILE A 626 -18.70 5.57 -38.68
N THR A 627 -18.68 4.53 -39.51
CA THR A 627 -19.65 4.24 -40.57
C THR A 627 -20.36 2.93 -40.27
N HIS A 628 -21.45 2.63 -40.97
CA HIS A 628 -22.13 1.32 -40.87
C HIS A 628 -21.19 0.14 -41.20
N GLU A 629 -20.20 0.37 -42.06
CA GLU A 629 -19.18 -0.62 -42.45
C GLU A 629 -17.99 -0.71 -41.46
N SER A 630 -17.90 0.18 -40.47
CA SER A 630 -16.79 0.18 -39.52
C SER A 630 -16.84 -1.06 -38.62
N ASN A 631 -15.70 -1.72 -38.44
CA ASN A 631 -15.57 -2.83 -37.49
C ASN A 631 -15.40 -2.29 -36.06
N ILE A 632 -16.13 -2.87 -35.13
CA ILE A 632 -16.07 -2.61 -33.69
C ILE A 632 -15.74 -3.92 -32.98
N VAL A 633 -14.72 -3.86 -32.12
CA VAL A 633 -14.39 -4.92 -31.18
C VAL A 633 -15.28 -4.77 -29.95
N ILE A 634 -16.03 -5.81 -29.58
CA ILE A 634 -16.77 -5.89 -28.32
C ILE A 634 -16.03 -6.83 -27.37
N ASP A 635 -15.44 -6.23 -26.35
CA ASP A 635 -14.72 -6.86 -25.24
C ASP A 635 -15.66 -6.95 -24.03
N ILE A 636 -16.40 -8.05 -23.96
CA ILE A 636 -17.34 -8.31 -22.86
C ILE A 636 -16.56 -8.96 -21.73
N SER A 637 -16.15 -8.16 -20.75
CA SER A 637 -15.58 -8.66 -19.50
C SER A 637 -16.67 -8.90 -18.48
N THR A 638 -17.51 -9.91 -18.69
CA THR A 638 -18.47 -10.30 -17.65
C THR A 638 -17.76 -11.18 -16.62
N SER A 639 -17.46 -10.62 -15.44
CA SER A 639 -17.15 -11.40 -14.25
C SER A 639 -18.45 -12.03 -13.74
N TYR A 640 -19.03 -12.98 -14.48
CA TYR A 640 -20.08 -13.79 -13.90
C TYR A 640 -19.44 -14.60 -12.77
N ASN A 641 -19.86 -14.35 -11.54
CA ASN A 641 -19.59 -15.26 -10.43
C ASN A 641 -20.55 -16.45 -10.63
N ILE A 642 -20.22 -17.34 -11.58
CA ILE A 642 -21.11 -18.39 -12.06
C ILE A 642 -21.22 -19.48 -10.99
N LYS A 643 -22.09 -19.30 -10.00
CA LYS A 643 -22.41 -20.35 -9.02
C LYS A 643 -23.20 -21.52 -9.63
N ASN A 644 -23.78 -21.35 -10.83
CA ASN A 644 -24.52 -22.39 -11.53
C ASN A 644 -24.19 -22.44 -13.04
N GLU A 645 -23.01 -23.00 -13.36
CA GLU A 645 -22.47 -23.09 -14.73
C GLU A 645 -23.44 -23.77 -15.70
N SER A 646 -24.24 -24.72 -15.19
CA SER A 646 -25.21 -25.47 -15.98
C SER A 646 -26.36 -24.63 -16.55
N GLU A 647 -26.72 -23.51 -15.91
CA GLU A 647 -27.84 -22.65 -16.36
C GLU A 647 -27.39 -21.41 -17.14
N CYS A 648 -26.23 -20.84 -16.80
CA CYS A 648 -25.76 -19.59 -17.42
C CYS A 648 -25.07 -19.82 -18.78
N ILE A 649 -24.32 -20.92 -18.92
CA ILE A 649 -23.60 -21.22 -20.16
C ILE A 649 -24.55 -21.37 -21.36
N PRO A 650 -25.66 -22.13 -21.28
CA PRO A 650 -26.62 -22.20 -22.37
C PRO A 650 -27.22 -20.84 -22.75
N LYS A 651 -27.48 -19.96 -21.78
CA LYS A 651 -28.02 -18.61 -22.03
C LYS A 651 -27.00 -17.69 -22.70
N LEU A 652 -25.72 -17.80 -22.34
CA LEU A 652 -24.64 -17.05 -23.00
C LEU A 652 -24.42 -17.55 -24.44
N VAL A 653 -24.44 -18.87 -24.64
CA VAL A 653 -24.38 -19.50 -25.97
C VAL A 653 -25.58 -19.05 -26.81
N GLU A 654 -26.79 -19.08 -26.25
CA GLU A 654 -28.01 -18.60 -26.90
C GLU A 654 -27.91 -17.11 -27.26
N CYS A 655 -27.34 -16.28 -26.38
CA CYS A 655 -27.06 -14.87 -26.66
C CYS A 655 -26.10 -14.72 -27.85
N TYR A 656 -25.01 -15.51 -27.86
CA TYR A 656 -24.05 -15.54 -28.98
C TYR A 656 -24.73 -15.96 -30.29
N GLU A 657 -25.61 -16.96 -30.27
CA GLU A 657 -26.35 -17.35 -31.47
C GLU A 657 -27.33 -16.26 -31.92
N LYS A 658 -28.03 -15.61 -30.98
CA LYS A 658 -29.00 -14.54 -31.27
C LYS A 658 -28.36 -13.30 -31.87
N ILE A 659 -27.19 -12.89 -31.39
CA ILE A 659 -26.44 -11.76 -31.96
C ILE A 659 -25.62 -12.17 -33.21
N GLY A 660 -25.87 -13.36 -33.77
CA GLY A 660 -25.28 -13.83 -35.01
C GLY A 660 -23.80 -14.21 -34.90
N PHE A 661 -23.24 -14.36 -33.70
CA PHE A 661 -21.80 -14.63 -33.48
C PHE A 661 -21.33 -15.90 -34.19
N ARG A 662 -22.15 -16.96 -34.19
CA ARG A 662 -21.85 -18.20 -34.93
C ARG A 662 -21.70 -17.97 -36.44
N LYS A 663 -22.48 -17.04 -37.00
CA LYS A 663 -22.44 -16.68 -38.42
C LYS A 663 -21.25 -15.76 -38.72
N MET A 664 -20.89 -14.88 -37.78
CA MET A 664 -19.79 -13.93 -37.93
C MET A 664 -18.40 -14.56 -37.70
N PHE A 665 -18.27 -15.56 -36.81
CA PHE A 665 -16.98 -16.21 -36.47
C PHE A 665 -17.10 -17.73 -36.36
N PRO A 666 -17.45 -18.44 -37.45
CA PRO A 666 -17.71 -19.86 -37.41
C PRO A 666 -16.50 -20.69 -36.94
N GLU A 667 -15.26 -20.29 -37.28
CA GLU A 667 -14.03 -20.96 -36.83
C GLU A 667 -13.70 -20.75 -35.34
N HIS A 668 -14.27 -19.74 -34.69
CA HIS A 668 -13.99 -19.39 -33.30
C HIS A 668 -15.12 -19.71 -32.34
N TYR A 669 -16.35 -19.84 -32.85
CA TYR A 669 -17.52 -20.20 -32.07
C TYR A 669 -17.35 -21.51 -31.31
N GLU A 670 -16.89 -22.56 -31.99
CA GLU A 670 -16.71 -23.87 -31.37
C GLU A 670 -15.61 -23.88 -30.29
N ASP A 671 -14.53 -23.12 -30.47
CA ASP A 671 -13.49 -22.97 -29.44
C ASP A 671 -13.99 -22.12 -28.26
N ALA A 672 -14.81 -21.10 -28.53
CA ALA A 672 -15.47 -20.28 -27.53
C ALA A 672 -16.37 -21.09 -26.62
N ILE A 673 -17.32 -21.83 -27.21
CA ILE A 673 -18.25 -22.66 -26.46
C ILE A 673 -17.49 -23.75 -25.70
N LYS A 674 -16.49 -24.40 -26.31
CA LYS A 674 -15.69 -25.44 -25.63
C LYS A 674 -14.90 -24.93 -24.43
N ARG A 675 -14.45 -23.67 -24.44
CA ARG A 675 -13.72 -23.06 -23.31
C ARG A 675 -14.67 -22.60 -22.21
N ILE A 676 -15.80 -22.03 -22.58
CA ILE A 676 -16.86 -21.65 -21.63
C ILE A 676 -17.35 -22.90 -20.88
N VAL A 677 -17.62 -24.00 -21.59
CA VAL A 677 -18.07 -25.29 -21.02
C VAL A 677 -17.05 -25.95 -20.08
N LYS A 678 -15.76 -25.62 -20.22
CA LYS A 678 -14.68 -26.19 -19.38
C LYS A 678 -14.42 -25.40 -18.09
N GLY A 679 -15.23 -24.39 -17.76
CA GLY A 679 -15.03 -23.54 -16.59
C GLY A 679 -13.77 -22.66 -16.67
N SER A 680 -13.11 -22.60 -17.83
CA SER A 680 -11.99 -21.68 -18.05
C SER A 680 -12.56 -20.28 -18.27
N HIS A 681 -12.36 -19.37 -17.31
CA HIS A 681 -12.76 -17.96 -17.36
C HIS A 681 -12.03 -17.22 -18.50
N HIS A 682 -12.38 -17.47 -19.75
CA HIS A 682 -11.61 -17.00 -20.90
C HIS A 682 -12.49 -16.13 -21.79
N TYR A 683 -12.08 -14.87 -21.87
CA TYR A 683 -12.60 -13.82 -22.74
C TYR A 683 -12.42 -14.21 -24.21
N ILE A 684 -13.42 -13.91 -25.04
CA ILE A 684 -13.27 -13.94 -26.50
C ILE A 684 -13.81 -12.63 -27.02
N PRO A 685 -12.94 -11.73 -27.53
CA PRO A 685 -13.39 -10.48 -28.12
C PRO A 685 -14.24 -10.79 -29.37
N MET A 686 -15.34 -10.06 -29.53
CA MET A 686 -16.17 -10.12 -30.73
C MET A 686 -15.75 -8.99 -31.68
N ILE A 687 -15.74 -9.18 -33.00
CA ILE A 687 -15.35 -8.10 -33.96
C ILE A 687 -16.38 -7.98 -35.09
N GLY A 688 -17.43 -7.19 -34.89
CA GLY A 688 -18.53 -7.05 -35.86
C GLY A 688 -18.52 -5.71 -36.57
N THR A 689 -19.15 -5.61 -37.75
CA THR A 689 -19.48 -4.31 -38.34
C THR A 689 -20.59 -3.63 -37.55
N VAL A 690 -20.64 -2.30 -37.58
CA VAL A 690 -21.74 -1.51 -36.98
C VAL A 690 -23.10 -1.93 -37.52
N GLU A 691 -23.20 -2.21 -38.82
CA GLU A 691 -24.41 -2.72 -39.45
C GLU A 691 -24.88 -4.04 -38.82
N ASN A 692 -23.98 -5.01 -38.60
CA ASN A 692 -24.32 -6.28 -37.96
C ASN A 692 -24.81 -6.09 -36.51
N ILE A 693 -24.22 -5.13 -35.79
CA ILE A 693 -24.63 -4.77 -34.42
C ILE A 693 -26.03 -4.14 -34.43
N ILE A 694 -26.34 -3.34 -35.46
CA ILE A 694 -27.67 -2.72 -35.63
C ILE A 694 -28.72 -3.75 -36.07
N GLU A 695 -28.42 -4.64 -37.00
CA GLU A 695 -29.37 -5.66 -37.48
C GLU A 695 -29.77 -6.67 -36.40
N SER A 696 -28.87 -6.94 -35.44
CA SER A 696 -29.17 -7.79 -34.27
C SER A 696 -30.07 -7.13 -33.22
N TRP A 697 -30.53 -5.90 -33.48
CA TRP A 697 -31.45 -5.15 -32.61
C TRP A 697 -32.90 -5.65 -32.68
N ASP A 698 -33.38 -6.02 -33.87
CA ASP A 698 -34.77 -6.43 -34.10
C ASP A 698 -35.16 -7.69 -33.29
N THR A 699 -34.17 -8.43 -32.79
CA THR A 699 -34.36 -9.60 -31.92
C THR A 699 -34.70 -9.28 -30.46
N PHE A 700 -34.65 -8.02 -30.00
CA PHE A 700 -34.92 -7.65 -28.61
C PHE A 700 -36.34 -7.07 -28.43
N SER A 701 -37.34 -7.94 -28.29
CA SER A 701 -38.75 -7.55 -28.16
C SER A 701 -39.11 -6.75 -26.89
N ASN A 702 -38.25 -6.73 -25.86
CA ASN A 702 -38.51 -6.07 -24.57
C ASN A 702 -37.94 -4.65 -24.46
N LEU A 703 -37.35 -4.14 -25.54
CA LEU A 703 -36.54 -2.93 -25.48
C LEU A 703 -37.37 -1.64 -25.54
N SER A 704 -38.61 -1.71 -26.04
CA SER A 704 -39.58 -0.61 -25.97
C SER A 704 -39.90 -0.19 -24.53
N VAL A 705 -40.00 -1.16 -23.61
CA VAL A 705 -40.23 -0.90 -22.17
C VAL A 705 -39.01 -0.25 -21.51
N LEU A 706 -37.81 -0.64 -21.90
CA LEU A 706 -36.56 -0.03 -21.44
C LEU A 706 -36.38 1.40 -21.97
N LEU A 707 -36.76 1.65 -23.23
CA LEU A 707 -36.78 2.98 -23.84
C LEU A 707 -37.81 3.90 -23.18
N GLU A 708 -39.00 3.40 -22.82
CA GLU A 708 -39.99 4.17 -22.05
C GLU A 708 -39.46 4.52 -20.64
N LEU A 709 -38.82 3.59 -19.94
CA LEU A 709 -38.16 3.85 -18.65
C LEU A 709 -37.02 4.87 -18.79
N PHE A 710 -36.25 4.81 -19.87
CA PHE A 710 -35.17 5.75 -20.18
C PHE A 710 -35.69 7.17 -20.48
N LEU A 711 -36.73 7.26 -21.31
CA LEU A 711 -37.35 8.53 -21.70
C LEU A 711 -38.16 9.16 -20.56
N SER A 712 -38.64 8.37 -19.60
CA SER A 712 -39.32 8.87 -18.40
C SER A 712 -38.39 9.32 -17.28
N SER A 713 -37.12 8.88 -17.27
CA SER A 713 -36.13 9.21 -16.23
C SER A 713 -35.14 10.32 -16.63
N THR A 714 -35.13 10.70 -17.91
CA THR A 714 -34.37 11.85 -18.41
C THR A 714 -35.31 13.05 -18.56
N ASN A 715 -35.14 14.09 -17.73
CA ASN A 715 -35.76 15.40 -17.98
C ASN A 715 -35.04 16.07 -19.17
N VAL A 716 -35.23 15.54 -20.38
CA VAL A 716 -34.78 16.13 -21.65
C VAL A 716 -35.93 16.15 -22.63
#